data_AF-A0A9D2U6V2-F1
#
_entry.id   AF-A0A9D2U6V2-F1
#
_cell.length_a   1.000
_cell.length_b   1.000
_cell.length_c   1.000
_cell.angle_alpha   90.00
_cell.angle_beta   90.00
_cell.angle_gamma   90.00
#
_symmetry.space_group_name_H-M   'P 1'
#
loop_
_entity.id
_entity.type
_entity.pdbx_description
1 polymer ?
#
loop_
_entity_poly.entity_id
_entity_poly.type
_entity_poly.pdbx_seq_one_letter_code
_entity_poly.pdbx_strand_id
1 'polypeptide(L)'
;MRPVRLTMSAFGSYSGVEVIDFTVIKGGLFLITGDTGAGKTTIFDAITYALYDRTSGGVRDGNMMRSQYADESTDTYVEYTFSGREGEYTVRRNPEYMRAGRRKNADGTVRLVKETAKVSLLLPDGKEFQGKKRETDQKIEEILGLDAGQFTQIAMIAQGEFLQLLHAGSRERRKIFSRIFQTRIYWKMQEELKEQAKELYVSLRENEADIRREIERVDAFHDPDLRWREIAGMEMPPAEETKNALKEIIRAGKSRLSELAKEEKQLQEQAEAIRILIEKKRETNRLLDLLEEAKREQSGLDQEKQNIERIKSEARQGERAEQARRLEVQALRTQKDLNRVAEEITSLETWQKEHSEDERQLGEKLKELEEALGRDEPGLQERIAGLREMLPRYETVRRMNAACREWTEKMSECMEACRRATAEYEDRYERFFAGQAGLMARELEEGNPCPVCGSVHHPHKAELPDGVPDQNAVEQAKKRRDQAESRRAQVQEEYQKAAAALAAEKTALGEDPPAYEEAKAQLTGAEKELDSRKAAVAQVREQHRKCAEENRRKAGQLESLRSRHAETAKRLEEEKEAFYSEIRNQQFKDREEYRAAKQWIEGWQQKEQKVKEYNEKVLQCRTRIETLENQTGGRKREDPAPDQERERELSLAVKDFRRRSMDLHGRNETNKSAYENLKRYFASQEELRRRYEVIGNLSRTANGNLSGSAKLDFETYVQRRYFRQIIQAANRRLARMTSNEFILQCREIRALGSQGQAGLDLDVYDLVNDSVRDVKSLSGGESFMAALSMALGLADIVQNTAGVVNLETMFVDEGFGSLDDAARERAIQILKELAGEKDLVGIISHVNELKEQIDWKLNVIKTERGSRTEWSQ
;
A
#
# COMPACT_ATOMS: atom_id res chain seq x y z
N MET A 1 57.14 58.42 24.64
CA MET A 1 58.21 57.41 24.78
C MET A 1 59.49 58.20 24.94
N ARG A 2 60.07 58.10 26.14
CA ARG A 2 61.30 58.78 26.53
C ARG A 2 62.24 57.76 27.18
N PRO A 3 63.51 57.63 26.76
CA PRO A 3 64.45 56.71 27.38
C PRO A 3 64.70 57.12 28.83
N VAL A 4 64.68 56.14 29.74
CA VAL A 4 65.01 56.34 31.16
C VAL A 4 66.35 55.68 31.45
N ARG A 5 66.50 54.40 31.11
CA ARG A 5 67.73 53.63 31.38
C ARG A 5 67.93 52.54 30.35
N LEU A 6 69.16 52.35 29.89
CA LEU A 6 69.56 51.23 29.06
C LEU A 6 70.70 50.47 29.73
N THR A 7 70.49 49.19 30.01
CA THR A 7 71.50 48.27 30.52
C THR A 7 71.83 47.25 29.44
N MET A 8 73.10 47.18 29.05
CA MET A 8 73.61 46.22 28.08
C MET A 8 74.60 45.30 28.77
N SER A 9 74.41 43.99 28.66
CA SER A 9 75.36 42.98 29.16
C SER A 9 75.82 42.11 28.02
N ALA A 10 77.13 42.04 27.79
CA ALA A 10 77.75 41.21 26.75
C ALA A 10 77.08 41.38 25.36
N PHE A 11 76.79 42.63 24.97
CA PHE A 11 76.02 43.00 23.77
C PHE A 11 76.83 43.94 22.86
N GLY A 12 77.05 43.53 21.60
CA GLY A 12 77.82 44.21 20.57
C GLY A 12 79.25 44.50 21.00
N SER A 13 79.63 45.77 20.98
CA SER A 13 80.95 46.24 21.43
C SER A 13 81.12 46.25 22.97
N TYR A 14 80.03 46.12 23.74
CA TYR A 14 80.04 46.16 25.20
C TYR A 14 80.17 44.74 25.77
N SER A 15 81.30 44.44 26.41
CA SER A 15 81.65 43.09 26.89
C SER A 15 81.11 42.75 28.28
N GLY A 16 81.06 43.76 29.16
CA GLY A 16 80.53 43.66 30.52
C GLY A 16 79.12 44.23 30.62
N VAL A 17 78.70 44.53 31.85
CA VAL A 17 77.45 45.25 32.13
C VAL A 17 77.73 46.74 32.03
N GLU A 18 77.14 47.39 31.03
CA GLU A 18 77.19 48.83 30.81
C GLU A 18 75.79 49.41 31.07
N VAL A 19 75.70 50.47 31.87
CA VAL A 19 74.44 51.12 32.23
C VAL A 19 74.48 52.58 31.78
N ILE A 20 73.60 52.94 30.86
CA ILE A 20 73.40 54.31 30.40
C ILE A 20 72.14 54.85 31.05
N ASP A 21 72.30 55.83 31.93
CA ASP A 21 71.21 56.56 32.55
C ASP A 21 70.88 57.80 31.71
N PHE A 22 69.69 57.83 31.10
CA PHE A 22 69.24 58.97 30.28
C PHE A 22 68.54 60.05 31.12
N THR A 23 68.24 59.79 32.40
CA THR A 23 67.60 60.77 33.30
C THR A 23 68.53 61.93 33.67
N VAL A 24 69.83 61.78 33.41
CA VAL A 24 70.84 62.85 33.54
C VAL A 24 70.45 64.07 32.70
N ILE A 25 69.81 63.87 31.55
CA ILE A 25 69.33 64.94 30.68
C ILE A 25 67.82 65.12 30.83
N LYS A 26 67.39 66.32 31.23
CA LYS A 26 65.97 66.65 31.42
C LYS A 26 65.22 67.00 30.13
N GLY A 27 65.94 67.37 29.08
CA GLY A 27 65.44 67.70 27.74
C GLY A 27 66.54 68.39 26.94
N GLY A 28 66.33 68.56 25.64
CA GLY A 28 67.29 69.24 24.76
C GLY A 28 68.15 68.29 23.91
N LEU A 29 69.26 68.83 23.41
CA LEU A 29 70.17 68.15 22.49
C LEU A 29 71.33 67.49 23.24
N PHE A 30 71.66 66.25 22.89
CA PHE A 30 72.86 65.58 23.39
C PHE A 30 73.60 64.85 22.27
N LEU A 31 74.91 64.69 22.46
CA LEU A 31 75.80 64.09 21.46
C LEU A 31 76.31 62.73 21.93
N ILE A 32 76.12 61.69 21.13
CA ILE A 32 76.80 60.40 21.29
C ILE A 32 78.04 60.41 20.42
N THR A 33 79.20 60.53 21.04
CA THR A 33 80.50 60.72 20.38
C THR A 33 81.50 59.64 20.77
N GLY A 34 82.44 59.34 19.88
CA GLY A 34 83.48 58.33 20.05
C GLY A 34 84.10 57.96 18.72
N ASP A 35 85.21 57.24 18.71
CA ASP A 35 85.91 56.86 17.48
C ASP A 35 85.03 56.00 16.55
N THR A 36 85.38 55.96 15.27
CA THR A 36 84.73 55.06 14.31
C THR A 36 84.89 53.61 14.77
N GLY A 37 83.78 52.88 14.84
CA GLY A 37 83.77 51.50 15.36
C GLY A 37 83.83 51.38 16.89
N ALA A 38 83.73 52.47 17.66
CA ALA A 38 83.69 52.43 19.12
C ALA A 38 82.39 51.86 19.71
N GLY A 39 81.33 51.66 18.90
CA GLY A 39 80.06 51.09 19.38
C GLY A 39 78.91 52.09 19.58
N LYS A 40 78.96 53.27 18.93
CA LYS A 40 77.91 54.29 19.00
C LYS A 40 76.55 53.75 18.54
N THR A 41 76.51 53.13 17.35
CA THR A 41 75.29 52.53 16.77
C THR A 41 74.77 51.34 17.59
N THR A 42 75.65 50.66 18.35
CA THR A 42 75.26 49.53 19.21
C THR A 42 74.29 49.92 20.32
N ILE A 43 74.34 51.18 20.79
CA ILE A 43 73.38 51.70 21.78
C ILE A 43 71.95 51.66 21.19
N PHE A 44 71.81 52.01 19.91
CA PHE A 44 70.52 52.01 19.20
C PHE A 44 70.08 50.63 18.79
N ASP A 45 71.02 49.79 18.38
CA ASP A 45 70.76 48.38 18.17
C ASP A 45 70.20 47.75 19.45
N ALA A 46 70.71 48.12 20.62
CA ALA A 46 70.22 47.62 21.90
C ALA A 46 68.79 48.10 22.21
N ILE A 47 68.48 49.39 22.02
CA ILE A 47 67.11 49.91 22.22
C ILE A 47 66.14 49.24 21.25
N THR A 48 66.46 49.19 19.96
CA THR A 48 65.61 48.57 18.93
C THR A 48 65.43 47.09 19.19
N TYR A 49 66.50 46.41 19.62
CA TYR A 49 66.47 45.00 19.96
C TYR A 49 65.56 44.75 21.15
N ALA A 50 65.72 45.53 22.23
CA ALA A 50 64.88 45.44 23.42
C ALA A 50 63.40 45.64 23.10
N LEU A 51 63.05 46.53 22.17
CA LEU A 51 61.64 46.78 21.83
C LEU A 51 61.08 45.75 20.82
N TYR A 52 61.82 45.43 19.76
CA TYR A 52 61.28 44.74 18.58
C TYR A 52 62.03 43.47 18.14
N ASP A 53 63.01 42.98 18.91
CA ASP A 53 63.83 41.81 18.54
C ASP A 53 64.63 42.01 17.23
N ARG A 54 64.94 43.26 16.88
CA ARG A 54 65.63 43.65 15.64
C ARG A 54 66.70 44.71 15.89
N THR A 55 67.72 44.77 15.03
CA THR A 55 68.73 45.83 15.04
C THR A 55 68.26 47.04 14.25
N SER A 56 68.88 48.20 14.50
CA SER A 56 68.40 49.49 13.95
C SER A 56 68.60 49.61 12.44
N GLY A 57 69.62 48.93 11.88
CA GLY A 57 69.91 48.88 10.44
C GLY A 57 69.26 47.71 9.68
N GLY A 58 68.50 46.84 10.34
CA GLY A 58 67.75 45.73 9.70
C GLY A 58 68.57 44.58 9.08
N VAL A 59 69.90 44.71 8.97
CA VAL A 59 70.79 43.70 8.34
C VAL A 59 71.30 42.65 9.34
N ARG A 60 71.37 42.97 10.64
CA ARG A 60 71.92 42.08 11.68
C ARG A 60 70.81 41.47 12.54
N ASP A 61 70.89 40.18 12.81
CA ASP A 61 70.00 39.48 13.75
C ASP A 61 70.46 39.73 15.19
N GLY A 62 69.54 39.92 16.13
CA GLY A 62 69.85 40.10 17.55
C GLY A 62 70.65 38.95 18.16
N ASN A 63 70.54 37.74 17.61
CA ASN A 63 71.35 36.58 18.01
C ASN A 63 72.85 36.74 17.67
N MET A 64 73.18 37.56 16.67
CA MET A 64 74.55 37.87 16.28
C MET A 64 75.19 38.97 17.14
N MET A 65 74.43 39.54 18.08
CA MET A 65 74.86 40.69 18.87
C MET A 65 75.54 40.30 20.20
N ARG A 66 75.83 39.03 20.48
CA ARG A 66 76.67 38.70 21.66
C ARG A 66 78.10 39.21 21.46
N SER A 67 78.62 39.94 22.44
CA SER A 67 79.98 40.50 22.37
C SER A 67 81.04 39.41 22.31
N GLN A 68 82.00 39.54 21.37
CA GLN A 68 83.15 38.64 21.26
C GLN A 68 84.17 38.81 22.40
N TYR A 69 84.11 39.94 23.11
CA TYR A 69 85.00 40.27 24.23
C TYR A 69 84.45 39.83 25.59
N ALA A 70 83.24 39.26 25.64
CA ALA A 70 82.60 38.84 26.88
C ALA A 70 83.07 37.44 27.32
N ASP A 71 83.27 37.26 28.62
CA ASP A 71 83.54 35.94 29.19
C ASP A 71 82.38 34.96 28.92
N GLU A 72 82.69 33.67 28.74
CA GLU A 72 81.68 32.62 28.47
C GLU A 72 80.62 32.46 29.58
N SER A 73 80.95 32.94 30.79
CA SER A 73 80.06 32.93 31.96
C SER A 73 79.16 34.17 32.06
N THR A 74 79.41 35.22 31.27
CA THR A 74 78.65 36.46 31.32
C THR A 74 77.33 36.30 30.56
N ASP A 75 76.23 36.69 31.21
CA ASP A 75 74.90 36.66 30.60
C ASP A 75 74.76 37.76 29.55
N THR A 76 74.24 37.40 28.37
CA THR A 76 73.92 38.40 27.34
C THR A 76 72.48 38.82 27.48
N TYR A 77 72.23 40.10 27.75
CA TYR A 77 70.89 40.65 27.75
C TYR A 77 70.94 42.16 27.51
N VAL A 78 69.80 42.70 27.05
CA VAL A 78 69.52 44.12 27.02
C VAL A 78 68.28 44.36 27.87
N GLU A 79 68.39 45.30 28.79
CA GLU A 79 67.27 45.78 29.59
C GLU A 79 67.08 47.27 29.31
N TYR A 80 65.89 47.64 28.88
CA TYR A 80 65.58 48.99 28.46
C TYR A 80 64.33 49.48 29.18
N THR A 81 64.48 50.58 29.91
CA THR A 81 63.39 51.27 30.61
C THR A 81 63.07 52.56 29.89
N PHE A 82 61.79 52.77 29.58
CA PHE A 82 61.30 53.98 28.95
C PHE A 82 59.99 54.46 29.59
N SER A 83 59.76 55.78 29.55
CA SER A 83 58.52 56.41 29.98
C SER A 83 57.54 56.53 28.81
N GLY A 84 56.36 55.94 28.94
CA GLY A 84 55.23 56.05 28.02
C GLY A 84 54.11 56.94 28.57
N ARG A 85 52.92 56.89 27.95
CA ARG A 85 51.77 57.70 28.37
C ARG A 85 51.21 57.29 29.74
N GLU A 86 51.26 56.00 30.07
CA GLU A 86 50.67 55.44 31.31
C GLU A 86 51.70 55.21 32.43
N GLY A 87 52.98 55.54 32.19
CA GLY A 87 54.08 55.40 33.17
C GLY A 87 55.34 54.77 32.59
N GLU A 88 56.21 54.26 33.46
CA GLU A 88 57.48 53.62 33.06
C GLU A 88 57.29 52.13 32.75
N TYR A 89 57.90 51.67 31.66
CA TYR A 89 57.92 50.28 31.24
C TYR A 89 59.37 49.80 31.17
N THR A 90 59.63 48.57 31.61
CA THR A 90 60.95 47.94 31.48
C THR A 90 60.85 46.69 30.63
N VAL A 91 61.57 46.67 29.51
CA VAL A 91 61.68 45.51 28.63
C VAL A 91 63.06 44.88 28.80
N ARG A 92 63.11 43.60 29.14
CA ARG A 92 64.35 42.84 29.19
C ARG A 92 64.32 41.72 28.16
N ARG A 93 65.32 41.70 27.28
CA ARG A 93 65.50 40.65 26.27
C ARG A 93 66.87 40.02 26.38
N ASN A 94 66.93 38.71 26.19
CA ASN A 94 68.18 38.01 25.92
C ASN A 94 68.11 37.30 24.57
N PRO A 95 69.20 37.34 23.77
CA PRO A 95 69.29 36.55 22.56
C PRO A 95 69.47 35.07 22.88
N GLU A 96 69.44 34.26 21.84
CA GLU A 96 69.88 32.88 21.91
C GLU A 96 71.41 32.82 21.92
N TYR A 97 72.00 32.23 22.97
CA TYR A 97 73.46 32.06 23.08
C TYR A 97 73.84 30.80 23.87
N MET A 98 75.09 30.37 23.69
CA MET A 98 75.68 29.27 24.48
C MET A 98 76.30 29.83 25.77
N ARG A 99 75.94 29.25 26.92
CA ARG A 99 76.52 29.62 28.22
C ARG A 99 77.13 28.42 28.93
N ALA A 100 78.06 28.68 29.85
CA ALA A 100 78.56 27.66 30.76
C ALA A 100 77.43 27.06 31.63
N GLY A 101 77.28 25.74 31.57
CA GLY A 101 76.33 24.97 32.36
C GLY A 101 76.79 24.81 33.81
N ARG A 102 75.84 24.68 34.74
CA ARG A 102 76.11 24.47 36.18
C ARG A 102 76.79 23.13 36.50
N ARG A 103 76.86 22.21 35.53
CA ARG A 103 77.52 20.91 35.64
C ARG A 103 78.66 20.85 34.63
N LYS A 104 79.86 20.46 35.06
CA LYS A 104 80.96 20.13 34.17
C LYS A 104 80.68 18.78 33.49
N ASN A 105 81.26 18.58 32.32
CA ASN A 105 81.27 17.26 31.67
C ASN A 105 82.08 16.27 32.52
N ALA A 106 81.92 14.97 32.28
CA ALA A 106 82.58 13.91 33.06
C ALA A 106 84.13 13.98 33.02
N ASP A 107 84.68 14.67 32.03
CA ASP A 107 86.11 14.94 31.79
C ASP A 107 86.62 16.23 32.46
N GLY A 108 85.76 16.96 33.20
CA GLY A 108 86.11 18.22 33.86
C GLY A 108 86.00 19.47 32.98
N THR A 109 85.62 19.33 31.70
CA THR A 109 85.42 20.46 30.78
C THR A 109 84.09 21.19 31.03
N VAL A 110 84.01 22.47 30.67
CA VAL A 110 82.79 23.27 30.83
C VAL A 110 81.75 22.82 29.81
N ARG A 111 80.58 22.38 30.28
CA ARG A 111 79.47 22.00 29.41
C ARG A 111 78.75 23.25 28.91
N LEU A 112 78.72 23.50 27.61
CA LEU A 112 77.90 24.57 27.05
C LEU A 112 76.42 24.16 27.00
N VAL A 113 75.54 25.03 27.49
CA VAL A 113 74.09 24.87 27.45
C VAL A 113 73.51 26.03 26.65
N LYS A 114 72.59 25.70 25.74
CA LYS A 114 71.87 26.69 24.93
C LYS A 114 70.86 27.42 25.79
N GLU A 115 71.05 28.73 25.96
CA GLU A 115 70.05 29.62 26.53
C GLU A 115 69.12 30.08 25.40
N THR A 116 67.81 29.93 25.58
CA THR A 116 66.81 30.34 24.57
C THR A 116 66.51 31.82 24.70
N ALA A 117 66.15 32.46 23.58
CA ALA A 117 65.76 33.85 23.59
C ALA A 117 64.49 34.07 24.44
N LYS A 118 64.50 35.06 25.33
CA LYS A 118 63.35 35.43 26.17
C LYS A 118 63.12 36.93 26.13
N VAL A 119 61.87 37.31 26.38
CA VAL A 119 61.44 38.69 26.57
C VAL A 119 60.57 38.75 27.82
N SER A 120 60.83 39.73 28.68
CA SER A 120 59.95 40.12 29.77
C SER A 120 59.61 41.60 29.65
N LEU A 121 58.37 41.94 30.02
CA LEU A 121 57.85 43.30 30.03
C LEU A 121 57.29 43.60 31.41
N LEU A 122 57.86 44.58 32.10
CA LEU A 122 57.36 45.14 33.34
C LEU A 122 56.45 46.33 33.02
N LEU A 123 55.23 46.31 33.56
CA LEU A 123 54.25 47.38 33.42
C LEU A 123 54.44 48.45 34.51
N PRO A 124 53.82 49.65 34.37
CA PRO A 124 53.97 50.75 35.33
C PRO A 124 53.51 50.42 36.76
N ASP A 125 52.67 49.40 36.93
CA ASP A 125 52.22 48.91 38.24
C ASP A 125 53.24 47.96 38.92
N GLY A 126 54.39 47.73 38.28
CA GLY A 126 55.46 46.85 38.75
C GLY A 126 55.19 45.37 38.50
N LYS A 127 54.10 45.00 37.81
CA LYS A 127 53.81 43.60 37.47
C LYS A 127 54.39 43.23 36.11
N GLU A 128 54.82 41.97 35.99
CA GLU A 128 55.27 41.41 34.71
C GLU A 128 54.08 40.97 33.86
N PHE A 129 54.08 41.35 32.59
CA PHE A 129 53.06 40.95 31.62
C PHE A 129 53.09 39.43 31.40
N GLN A 130 51.97 38.77 31.72
CA GLN A 130 51.81 37.32 31.59
C GLN A 130 51.48 36.96 30.13
N GLY A 131 52.50 36.81 29.29
CA GLY A 131 52.35 36.43 27.88
C GLY A 131 53.53 35.60 27.36
N LYS A 132 53.29 34.83 26.29
CA LYS A 132 54.39 34.19 25.52
C LYS A 132 55.13 35.25 24.71
N LYS A 133 56.34 34.94 24.21
CA LYS A 133 57.18 35.86 23.40
C LYS A 133 56.37 36.70 22.39
N ARG A 134 55.57 36.06 21.52
CA ARG A 134 54.76 36.75 20.50
C ARG A 134 53.69 37.69 21.07
N GLU A 135 53.04 37.31 22.16
CA GLU A 135 52.02 38.15 22.82
C GLU A 135 52.68 39.34 23.51
N THR A 136 53.85 39.13 24.13
CA THR A 136 54.66 40.21 24.72
C THR A 136 55.18 41.16 23.65
N ASP A 137 55.65 40.65 22.50
CA ASP A 137 56.05 41.45 21.34
C ASP A 137 54.89 42.32 20.84
N GLN A 138 53.71 41.72 20.64
CA GLN A 138 52.51 42.44 20.23
C GLN A 138 52.10 43.48 21.28
N LYS A 139 52.23 43.17 22.58
CA LYS A 139 51.91 44.11 23.64
C LYS A 139 52.87 45.31 23.65
N ILE A 140 54.15 45.10 23.36
CA ILE A 140 55.13 46.19 23.20
C ILE A 140 54.77 47.06 22.00
N GLU A 141 54.42 46.46 20.85
CA GLU A 141 53.95 47.20 19.66
C GLU A 141 52.68 47.99 19.94
N GLU A 142 51.73 47.44 20.70
CA GLU A 142 50.51 48.13 21.13
C GLU A 142 50.79 49.32 22.05
N ILE A 143 51.73 49.17 23.02
CA ILE A 143 52.11 50.25 23.95
C ILE A 143 52.79 51.41 23.21
N LEU A 144 53.64 51.10 22.24
CA LEU A 144 54.36 52.10 21.44
C LEU A 144 53.48 52.67 20.31
N GLY A 145 52.49 51.91 19.85
CA GLY A 145 51.60 52.25 18.74
C GLY A 145 52.31 52.24 17.37
N LEU A 146 53.52 51.69 17.28
CA LEU A 146 54.37 51.66 16.10
C LEU A 146 54.97 50.26 15.93
N ASP A 147 55.05 49.78 14.69
CA ASP A 147 55.85 48.60 14.37
C ASP A 147 57.35 48.94 14.29
N ALA A 148 58.21 47.91 14.24
CA ALA A 148 59.67 48.09 14.23
C ALA A 148 60.17 49.04 13.13
N GLY A 149 59.58 48.97 11.93
CA GLY A 149 59.97 49.79 10.80
C GLY A 149 59.45 51.23 10.91
N GLN A 150 58.24 51.41 11.45
CA GLN A 150 57.70 52.73 11.76
C GLN A 150 58.49 53.40 12.89
N PHE A 151 58.89 52.63 13.91
CA PHE A 151 59.69 53.14 15.01
C PHE A 151 61.08 53.56 14.54
N THR A 152 61.78 52.74 13.75
CA THR A 152 63.06 53.18 13.16
C THR A 152 62.85 54.40 12.28
N GLN A 153 61.80 54.45 11.45
CA GLN A 153 61.51 55.60 10.61
C GLN A 153 61.08 56.86 11.36
N ILE A 154 60.56 56.81 12.59
CA ILE A 154 60.05 58.00 13.30
C ILE A 154 60.99 58.42 14.43
N ALA A 155 61.49 57.46 15.21
CA ALA A 155 62.36 57.70 16.36
C ALA A 155 63.84 57.82 15.96
N MET A 156 64.23 57.32 14.77
CA MET A 156 65.60 57.36 14.29
C MET A 156 65.67 57.93 12.87
N ILE A 157 66.31 59.09 12.74
CA ILE A 157 66.80 59.57 11.44
C ILE A 157 68.07 58.76 11.15
N ALA A 158 67.86 57.54 10.67
CA ALA A 158 68.90 56.57 10.37
C ALA A 158 69.69 56.95 9.11
N GLN A 159 70.90 56.41 9.00
CA GLN A 159 71.78 56.51 7.84
C GLN A 159 71.05 56.08 6.53
N GLY A 160 70.50 57.05 5.78
CA GLY A 160 69.97 56.86 4.42
C GLY A 160 68.49 56.43 4.26
N GLU A 161 67.76 55.99 5.28
CA GLU A 161 66.34 55.55 5.12
C GLU A 161 65.38 56.70 4.79
N PHE A 162 65.56 57.88 5.39
CA PHE A 162 64.75 59.05 5.05
C PHE A 162 65.06 59.61 3.66
N LEU A 163 66.31 59.45 3.22
CA LEU A 163 66.71 59.78 1.86
C LEU A 163 66.01 58.85 0.85
N GLN A 164 65.72 57.60 1.22
CA GLN A 164 64.85 56.71 0.43
C GLN A 164 63.42 57.23 0.35
N LEU A 165 62.83 57.76 1.43
CA LEU A 165 61.48 58.35 1.38
C LEU A 165 61.42 59.56 0.42
N LEU A 166 62.45 60.40 0.44
CA LEU A 166 62.62 61.54 -0.47
C LEU A 166 62.65 61.06 -1.94
N HIS A 167 63.46 60.03 -2.24
CA HIS A 167 63.69 59.54 -3.60
C HIS A 167 62.71 58.45 -4.11
N ALA A 168 61.90 57.86 -3.22
CA ALA A 168 60.97 56.78 -3.52
C ALA A 168 59.98 57.17 -4.64
N GLY A 169 59.63 56.25 -5.54
CA GLY A 169 58.58 56.56 -6.53
C GLY A 169 57.19 56.68 -5.88
N SER A 170 56.20 57.28 -6.56
CA SER A 170 54.81 57.37 -6.05
C SER A 170 54.24 56.03 -5.57
N ARG A 171 54.56 54.91 -6.25
CA ARG A 171 54.13 53.55 -5.86
C ARG A 171 54.72 53.09 -4.52
N GLU A 172 55.99 53.41 -4.30
CA GLU A 172 56.72 53.03 -3.10
C GLU A 172 56.30 53.92 -1.92
N ARG A 173 56.20 55.25 -2.14
CA ARG A 173 55.63 56.19 -1.17
C ARG A 173 54.19 55.80 -0.78
N ARG A 174 53.37 55.35 -1.72
CA ARG A 174 52.02 54.81 -1.43
C ARG A 174 52.07 53.64 -0.45
N LYS A 175 52.98 52.68 -0.63
CA LYS A 175 53.13 51.54 0.28
C LYS A 175 53.58 51.98 1.66
N ILE A 176 54.53 52.92 1.72
CA ILE A 176 55.05 53.48 2.98
C ILE A 176 53.91 54.20 3.72
N PHE A 177 53.22 55.14 3.07
CA PHE A 177 52.09 55.86 3.68
C PHE A 177 50.89 54.97 4.01
N SER A 178 50.65 53.91 3.25
CA SER A 178 49.59 52.94 3.57
C SER A 178 49.82 52.28 4.93
N ARG A 179 51.08 51.99 5.26
CA ARG A 179 51.47 51.43 6.56
C ARG A 179 51.44 52.49 7.65
N ILE A 180 52.11 53.63 7.45
CA ILE A 180 52.22 54.70 8.47
C ILE A 180 50.86 55.26 8.86
N PHE A 181 50.00 55.59 7.90
CA PHE A 181 48.69 56.19 8.15
C PHE A 181 47.53 55.19 8.16
N GLN A 182 47.83 53.88 8.12
CA GLN A 182 46.85 52.80 8.14
C GLN A 182 45.71 52.95 7.11
N THR A 183 46.00 53.47 5.91
CA THR A 183 44.98 53.78 4.89
C THR A 183 44.42 52.55 4.17
N ARG A 184 44.83 51.34 4.57
CA ARG A 184 44.39 50.07 3.95
C ARG A 184 42.88 49.86 3.96
N ILE A 185 42.16 50.51 4.88
CA ILE A 185 40.69 50.47 4.91
C ILE A 185 40.05 51.01 3.63
N TYR A 186 40.61 52.09 3.06
CA TYR A 186 40.11 52.70 1.83
C TYR A 186 40.35 51.79 0.63
N TRP A 187 41.47 51.05 0.61
CA TRP A 187 41.73 50.03 -0.39
C TRP A 187 40.72 48.87 -0.34
N LYS A 188 40.37 48.41 0.86
CA LYS A 188 39.33 47.38 1.03
C LYS A 188 37.98 47.84 0.47
N MET A 189 37.60 49.10 0.71
CA MET A 189 36.37 49.67 0.14
C MET A 189 36.39 49.68 -1.40
N GLN A 190 37.54 49.96 -2.01
CA GLN A 190 37.69 49.95 -3.47
C GLN A 190 37.46 48.57 -4.09
N GLU A 191 38.08 47.54 -3.51
CA GLU A 191 37.95 46.16 -4.00
C GLU A 191 36.54 45.60 -3.77
N GLU A 192 35.91 45.92 -2.64
CA GLU A 192 34.52 45.52 -2.37
C GLU A 192 33.54 46.12 -3.39
N LEU A 193 33.65 47.42 -3.67
CA LEU A 193 32.84 48.07 -4.71
C LEU A 193 33.08 47.50 -6.11
N LYS A 194 34.31 47.07 -6.40
CA LYS A 194 34.70 46.47 -7.69
C LYS A 194 34.12 45.08 -7.86
N GLU A 195 34.15 44.24 -6.84
CA GLU A 195 33.55 42.90 -6.93
C GLU A 195 32.03 42.99 -7.04
N GLN A 196 31.38 43.82 -6.21
CA GLN A 196 29.93 44.03 -6.31
C GLN A 196 29.50 44.57 -7.68
N ALA A 197 30.26 45.52 -8.26
CA ALA A 197 29.98 46.03 -9.61
C ALA A 197 30.10 44.94 -10.67
N LYS A 198 31.11 44.06 -10.55
CA LYS A 198 31.36 42.95 -11.48
C LYS A 198 30.26 41.90 -11.40
N GLU A 199 29.84 41.51 -10.20
CA GLU A 199 28.73 40.56 -10.00
C GLU A 199 27.42 41.10 -10.62
N LEU A 200 27.07 42.36 -10.32
CA LEU A 200 25.89 43.00 -10.90
C LEU A 200 25.95 43.07 -12.44
N TYR A 201 27.14 43.32 -13.01
CA TYR A 201 27.33 43.32 -14.46
C TYR A 201 27.09 41.93 -15.07
N VAL A 202 27.61 40.88 -14.45
CA VAL A 202 27.40 39.48 -14.91
C VAL A 202 25.92 39.13 -14.85
N SER A 203 25.25 39.40 -13.72
CA SER A 203 23.81 39.14 -13.59
C SER A 203 22.95 39.93 -14.58
N LEU A 204 23.34 41.17 -14.90
CA LEU A 204 22.66 41.97 -15.92
C LEU A 204 22.80 41.32 -17.30
N ARG A 205 24.00 40.85 -17.67
CA ARG A 205 24.25 40.17 -18.96
C ARG A 205 23.54 38.82 -19.08
N GLU A 206 23.47 38.06 -17.99
CA GLU A 206 22.71 36.80 -17.95
C GLU A 206 21.21 37.06 -18.15
N ASN A 207 20.65 38.06 -17.46
CA ASN A 207 19.26 38.46 -17.64
C ASN A 207 18.97 38.94 -19.07
N GLU A 208 19.85 39.75 -19.67
CA GLU A 208 19.73 40.15 -21.09
C GLU A 208 19.70 38.93 -22.04
N ALA A 209 20.51 37.90 -21.76
CA ALA A 209 20.50 36.66 -22.52
C ALA A 209 19.21 35.84 -22.31
N ASP A 210 18.65 35.83 -21.09
CA ASP A 210 17.36 35.21 -20.79
C ASP A 210 16.20 35.87 -21.55
N ILE A 211 16.18 37.20 -21.58
CA ILE A 211 15.19 37.98 -22.35
C ILE A 211 15.28 37.59 -23.83
N ARG A 212 16.49 37.51 -24.40
CA ARG A 212 16.69 37.13 -25.80
C ARG A 212 16.18 35.72 -26.10
N ARG A 213 16.52 34.74 -25.27
CA ARG A 213 16.07 33.35 -25.44
C ARG A 213 14.55 33.23 -25.41
N GLU A 214 13.88 33.97 -24.53
CA GLU A 214 12.41 33.96 -24.50
C GLU A 214 11.79 34.66 -25.72
N ILE A 215 12.42 35.72 -26.25
CA ILE A 215 11.97 36.37 -27.49
C ILE A 215 12.10 35.44 -28.70
N GLU A 216 13.23 34.72 -28.82
CA GLU A 216 13.47 33.74 -29.90
C GLU A 216 12.49 32.56 -29.85
N ARG A 217 11.99 32.24 -28.66
CA ARG A 217 11.00 31.18 -28.44
C ARG A 217 9.58 31.57 -28.85
N VAL A 218 9.30 32.86 -28.95
CA VAL A 218 7.99 33.33 -29.43
C VAL A 218 7.87 33.01 -30.90
N ASP A 219 6.79 32.33 -31.23
CA ASP A 219 6.50 31.94 -32.59
C ASP A 219 5.28 32.76 -33.07
N ALA A 220 5.53 33.60 -34.07
CA ALA A 220 4.55 34.54 -34.60
C ALA A 220 3.84 33.89 -35.79
N PHE A 221 2.65 33.36 -35.55
CA PHE A 221 1.88 32.57 -36.54
C PHE A 221 1.12 33.40 -37.57
N HIS A 222 1.32 34.72 -37.56
CA HIS A 222 0.68 35.66 -38.47
C HIS A 222 1.73 36.44 -39.27
N ASP A 223 1.64 36.37 -40.60
CA ASP A 223 2.66 36.88 -41.53
C ASP A 223 2.77 38.43 -41.65
N PRO A 224 1.89 39.29 -41.09
CA PRO A 224 2.17 40.71 -41.03
C PRO A 224 2.74 41.19 -39.67
N ASP A 225 3.34 40.33 -38.84
CA ASP A 225 4.03 40.76 -37.61
C ASP A 225 5.47 41.23 -37.89
N LEU A 226 5.65 42.08 -38.90
CA LEU A 226 6.90 42.84 -39.15
C LEU A 226 7.41 43.48 -37.85
N ARG A 227 6.48 43.97 -37.03
CA ARG A 227 6.74 44.54 -35.71
C ARG A 227 7.41 43.57 -34.73
N TRP A 228 7.03 42.29 -34.70
CA TRP A 228 7.71 41.31 -33.82
C TRP A 228 9.11 40.97 -34.34
N ARG A 229 9.28 40.86 -35.66
CA ARG A 229 10.61 40.64 -36.27
C ARG A 229 11.57 41.79 -35.98
N GLU A 230 11.08 43.03 -36.03
CA GLU A 230 11.84 44.22 -35.65
C GLU A 230 12.25 44.18 -34.17
N ILE A 231 11.31 43.88 -33.27
CA ILE A 231 11.58 43.73 -31.83
C ILE A 231 12.60 42.61 -31.55
N ALA A 232 12.47 41.48 -32.24
CA ALA A 232 13.37 40.33 -32.08
C ALA A 232 14.79 40.57 -32.65
N GLY A 233 14.94 41.50 -33.59
CA GLY A 233 16.24 41.90 -34.13
C GLY A 233 17.04 42.87 -33.25
N MET A 234 16.42 43.44 -32.21
CA MET A 234 17.10 44.36 -31.30
C MET A 234 17.97 43.61 -30.29
N GLU A 235 19.17 44.11 -30.03
CA GLU A 235 20.05 43.52 -29.01
C GLU A 235 19.41 43.53 -27.61
N MET A 236 18.63 44.59 -27.33
CA MET A 236 17.84 44.79 -26.12
C MET A 236 16.57 45.63 -26.42
N PRO A 237 15.39 45.00 -26.58
CA PRO A 237 14.19 45.74 -26.98
C PRO A 237 13.47 46.46 -25.82
N PRO A 238 12.65 47.48 -26.12
CA PRO A 238 11.85 48.18 -25.10
C PRO A 238 10.81 47.26 -24.46
N ALA A 239 10.85 47.15 -23.13
CA ALA A 239 10.02 46.22 -22.36
C ALA A 239 8.51 46.33 -22.65
N GLU A 240 7.96 47.55 -22.68
CA GLU A 240 6.53 47.77 -22.92
C GLU A 240 6.13 47.45 -24.37
N GLU A 241 6.98 47.73 -25.34
CA GLU A 241 6.72 47.42 -26.75
C GLU A 241 6.71 45.91 -26.98
N THR A 242 7.70 45.18 -26.44
CA THR A 242 7.75 43.71 -26.48
C THR A 242 6.52 43.10 -25.80
N LYS A 243 6.17 43.57 -24.60
CA LYS A 243 5.01 43.06 -23.86
C LYS A 243 3.70 43.30 -24.63
N ASN A 244 3.53 44.45 -25.27
CA ASN A 244 2.30 44.77 -26.00
C ASN A 244 2.21 43.98 -27.31
N ALA A 245 3.29 43.90 -28.09
CA ALA A 245 3.32 43.10 -29.31
C ALA A 245 3.02 41.62 -29.03
N LEU A 246 3.60 41.04 -27.97
CA LEU A 246 3.33 39.64 -27.60
C LEU A 246 1.88 39.42 -27.14
N LYS A 247 1.28 40.37 -26.43
CA LYS A 247 -0.16 40.31 -26.09
C LYS A 247 -1.04 40.31 -27.33
N GLU A 248 -0.70 41.10 -28.35
CA GLU A 248 -1.41 41.14 -29.63
C GLU A 248 -1.32 39.79 -30.34
N ILE A 249 -0.13 39.19 -30.42
CA ILE A 249 0.08 37.83 -30.97
C ILE A 249 -0.78 36.79 -30.23
N ILE A 250 -0.76 36.80 -28.89
CA ILE A 250 -1.56 35.87 -28.07
C ILE A 250 -3.06 36.06 -28.33
N ARG A 251 -3.52 37.31 -28.43
CA ARG A 251 -4.92 37.64 -28.70
C ARG A 251 -5.33 37.19 -30.11
N ALA A 252 -4.50 37.42 -31.12
CA ALA A 252 -4.72 36.95 -32.49
C ALA A 252 -4.81 35.42 -32.54
N GLY A 253 -3.89 34.72 -31.87
CA GLY A 253 -3.92 33.26 -31.73
C GLY A 253 -5.19 32.74 -31.07
N LYS A 254 -5.68 33.41 -30.00
CA LYS A 254 -6.96 33.05 -29.35
C LYS A 254 -8.16 33.26 -30.27
N SER A 255 -8.20 34.38 -31.01
CA SER A 255 -9.27 34.64 -31.97
C SER A 255 -9.32 33.56 -33.05
N ARG A 256 -8.15 33.23 -33.62
CA ARG A 256 -8.05 32.20 -34.67
C ARG A 256 -8.40 30.80 -34.16
N LEU A 257 -8.04 30.45 -32.91
CA LEU A 257 -8.50 29.21 -32.28
C LEU A 257 -10.03 29.16 -32.16
N SER A 258 -10.67 30.27 -31.81
CA SER A 258 -12.13 30.33 -31.75
C SER A 258 -12.78 30.21 -33.14
N GLU A 259 -12.17 30.73 -34.19
CA GLU A 259 -12.63 30.55 -35.58
C GLU A 259 -12.50 29.09 -36.01
N LEU A 260 -11.32 28.47 -35.82
CA LEU A 260 -11.08 27.07 -36.14
C LEU A 260 -12.04 26.14 -35.39
N ALA A 261 -12.38 26.45 -34.13
CA ALA A 261 -13.35 25.68 -33.36
C ALA A 261 -14.79 25.77 -33.93
N LYS A 262 -15.19 26.95 -34.46
CA LYS A 262 -16.48 27.11 -35.13
C LYS A 262 -16.51 26.35 -36.46
N GLU A 263 -15.44 26.44 -37.25
CA GLU A 263 -15.29 25.71 -38.52
C GLU A 263 -15.28 24.18 -38.29
N GLU A 264 -14.57 23.69 -37.26
CA GLU A 264 -14.57 22.28 -36.87
C GLU A 264 -15.98 21.80 -36.48
N LYS A 265 -16.70 22.59 -35.67
CA LYS A 265 -18.06 22.25 -35.24
C LYS A 265 -19.01 22.11 -36.43
N GLN A 266 -18.95 23.05 -37.38
CA GLN A 266 -19.77 22.98 -38.60
C GLN A 266 -19.49 21.73 -39.42
N LEU A 267 -18.21 21.35 -39.58
CA LEU A 267 -17.84 20.12 -40.29
C LEU A 267 -18.29 18.86 -39.53
N GLN A 268 -18.25 18.86 -38.20
CA GLN A 268 -18.76 17.75 -37.38
C GLN A 268 -20.28 17.58 -37.53
N GLU A 269 -21.05 18.68 -37.47
CA GLU A 269 -22.50 18.68 -37.68
C GLU A 269 -22.85 18.16 -39.10
N GLN A 270 -22.08 18.56 -40.11
CA GLN A 270 -22.23 18.04 -41.48
C GLN A 270 -21.91 16.54 -41.57
N ALA A 271 -20.83 16.07 -40.94
CA ALA A 271 -20.45 14.66 -40.94
C ALA A 271 -21.49 13.79 -40.20
N GLU A 272 -22.06 14.28 -39.11
CA GLU A 272 -23.13 13.61 -38.36
C GLU A 272 -24.42 13.51 -39.17
N ALA A 273 -24.83 14.59 -39.84
CA ALA A 273 -25.99 14.58 -40.72
C ALA A 273 -25.86 13.55 -41.86
N ILE A 274 -24.68 13.45 -42.48
CA ILE A 274 -24.39 12.45 -43.52
C ILE A 274 -24.37 11.04 -42.93
N ARG A 275 -23.82 10.82 -41.73
CA ARG A 275 -23.86 9.51 -41.06
C ARG A 275 -25.30 9.03 -40.80
N ILE A 276 -26.15 9.90 -40.28
CA ILE A 276 -27.58 9.60 -40.07
C ILE A 276 -28.25 9.25 -41.41
N LEU A 277 -27.89 9.95 -42.49
CA LEU A 277 -28.43 9.66 -43.83
C LEU A 277 -27.97 8.27 -44.34
N ILE A 278 -26.69 7.92 -44.18
CA ILE A 278 -26.15 6.59 -44.53
C ILE A 278 -26.88 5.50 -43.76
N GLU A 279 -27.10 5.69 -42.46
CA GLU A 279 -27.80 4.73 -41.60
C GLU A 279 -29.25 4.54 -42.04
N LYS A 280 -29.97 5.63 -42.32
CA LYS A 280 -31.33 5.58 -42.89
C LYS A 280 -31.39 4.83 -44.21
N LYS A 281 -30.43 5.07 -45.12
CA LYS A 281 -30.34 4.36 -46.41
C LYS A 281 -30.06 2.87 -46.23
N ARG A 282 -29.12 2.51 -45.34
CA ARG A 282 -28.81 1.10 -45.02
C ARG A 282 -29.98 0.38 -44.39
N GLU A 283 -30.66 1.00 -43.43
CA GLU A 283 -31.83 0.41 -42.78
C GLU A 283 -32.97 0.21 -43.78
N THR A 284 -33.21 1.20 -44.66
CA THR A 284 -34.20 1.07 -45.74
C THR A 284 -33.84 -0.10 -46.67
N ASN A 285 -32.57 -0.22 -47.09
CA ASN A 285 -32.13 -1.33 -47.93
C ASN A 285 -32.26 -2.69 -47.23
N ARG A 286 -31.95 -2.77 -45.93
CA ARG A 286 -32.09 -3.99 -45.12
C ARG A 286 -33.54 -4.43 -45.00
N LEU A 287 -34.46 -3.49 -44.76
CA LEU A 287 -35.90 -3.77 -44.72
C LEU A 287 -36.40 -4.28 -46.08
N LEU A 288 -35.86 -3.75 -47.19
CA LEU A 288 -36.14 -4.23 -48.54
C LEU A 288 -35.58 -5.64 -48.79
N ASP A 289 -34.38 -5.97 -48.31
CA ASP A 289 -33.82 -7.34 -48.36
C ASP A 289 -34.72 -8.34 -47.63
N LEU A 290 -35.11 -8.01 -46.39
CA LEU A 290 -36.02 -8.84 -45.59
C LEU A 290 -37.40 -9.01 -46.24
N LEU A 291 -37.89 -7.98 -46.93
CA LEU A 291 -39.13 -8.04 -47.68
C LEU A 291 -39.02 -8.96 -48.90
N GLU A 292 -37.92 -8.90 -49.65
CA GLU A 292 -37.66 -9.81 -50.77
C GLU A 292 -37.55 -11.26 -50.30
N GLU A 293 -36.86 -11.51 -49.19
CA GLU A 293 -36.75 -12.84 -48.57
C GLU A 293 -38.12 -13.37 -48.13
N ALA A 294 -38.92 -12.54 -47.44
CA ALA A 294 -40.27 -12.91 -47.03
C ALA A 294 -41.17 -13.22 -48.25
N LYS A 295 -41.06 -12.45 -49.34
CA LYS A 295 -41.79 -12.73 -50.59
C LYS A 295 -41.34 -14.02 -51.27
N ARG A 296 -40.05 -14.37 -51.21
CA ARG A 296 -39.55 -15.68 -51.69
C ARG A 296 -40.09 -16.83 -50.83
N GLU A 297 -40.11 -16.66 -49.51
CA GLU A 297 -40.66 -17.63 -48.57
C GLU A 297 -42.16 -17.85 -48.80
N GLN A 298 -42.92 -16.78 -49.06
CA GLN A 298 -44.33 -16.88 -49.45
C GLN A 298 -44.54 -17.65 -50.76
N SER A 299 -43.71 -17.39 -51.78
CA SER A 299 -43.75 -18.14 -53.05
C SER A 299 -43.47 -19.64 -52.85
N GLY A 300 -42.53 -19.99 -51.97
CA GLY A 300 -42.27 -21.39 -51.59
C GLY A 300 -43.47 -22.05 -50.90
N LEU A 301 -44.09 -21.34 -49.93
CA LEU A 301 -45.30 -21.82 -49.26
C LEU A 301 -46.49 -21.96 -50.23
N ASP A 302 -46.61 -21.08 -51.23
CA ASP A 302 -47.66 -21.15 -52.26
C ASP A 302 -47.50 -22.39 -53.16
N GLN A 303 -46.26 -22.83 -53.44
CA GLN A 303 -46.00 -24.07 -54.17
C GLN A 303 -46.38 -25.32 -53.36
N GLU A 304 -46.22 -25.27 -52.04
CA GLU A 304 -46.60 -26.38 -51.13
C GLU A 304 -48.11 -26.46 -50.88
N LYS A 305 -48.87 -25.41 -51.20
CA LYS A 305 -50.31 -25.29 -50.92
C LYS A 305 -51.12 -26.47 -51.44
N GLN A 306 -50.89 -26.89 -52.68
CA GLN A 306 -51.62 -28.01 -53.30
C GLN A 306 -51.38 -29.34 -52.57
N ASN A 307 -50.16 -29.56 -52.07
CA ASN A 307 -49.81 -30.76 -51.31
C ASN A 307 -50.46 -30.75 -49.91
N ILE A 308 -50.49 -29.59 -49.24
CA ILE A 308 -51.14 -29.44 -47.93
C ILE A 308 -52.66 -29.54 -48.03
N GLU A 309 -53.28 -29.03 -49.10
CA GLU A 309 -54.72 -29.21 -49.34
C GLU A 309 -55.10 -30.68 -49.51
N ARG A 310 -54.26 -31.48 -50.17
CA ARG A 310 -54.42 -32.94 -50.24
C ARG A 310 -54.33 -33.59 -48.85
N ILE A 311 -53.30 -33.26 -48.07
CA ILE A 311 -53.11 -33.78 -46.71
C ILE A 311 -54.28 -33.38 -45.78
N LYS A 312 -54.83 -32.18 -45.94
CA LYS A 312 -56.02 -31.69 -45.23
C LYS A 312 -57.26 -32.52 -45.55
N SER A 313 -57.46 -32.88 -46.82
CA SER A 313 -58.56 -33.75 -47.25
C SER A 313 -58.43 -35.15 -46.63
N GLU A 314 -57.23 -35.73 -46.65
CA GLU A 314 -56.94 -37.04 -46.04
C GLU A 314 -57.15 -37.03 -44.51
N ALA A 315 -56.68 -36.00 -43.81
CA ALA A 315 -56.88 -35.85 -42.37
C ALA A 315 -58.37 -35.77 -42.01
N ARG A 316 -59.15 -35.00 -42.78
CA ARG A 316 -60.61 -34.86 -42.60
C ARG A 316 -61.34 -36.18 -42.85
N GLN A 317 -60.91 -36.99 -43.82
CA GLN A 317 -61.47 -38.31 -44.05
C GLN A 317 -61.15 -39.28 -42.90
N GLY A 318 -59.92 -39.24 -42.36
CA GLY A 318 -59.52 -40.03 -41.20
C GLY A 318 -60.28 -39.68 -39.91
N GLU A 319 -60.49 -38.39 -39.63
CA GLU A 319 -61.28 -37.91 -38.49
C GLU A 319 -62.73 -38.42 -38.54
N ARG A 320 -63.40 -38.21 -39.68
CA ARG A 320 -64.79 -38.66 -39.92
C ARG A 320 -64.91 -40.18 -39.76
N ALA A 321 -63.92 -40.93 -40.24
CA ALA A 321 -63.93 -42.39 -40.17
C ALA A 321 -63.69 -42.92 -38.73
N GLU A 322 -62.89 -42.22 -37.92
CA GLU A 322 -62.68 -42.59 -36.52
C GLU A 322 -63.95 -42.41 -35.67
N GLN A 323 -64.71 -41.34 -35.92
CA GLN A 323 -65.97 -41.08 -35.21
C GLN A 323 -67.02 -42.18 -35.47
N ALA A 324 -67.13 -42.66 -36.71
CA ALA A 324 -68.03 -43.78 -37.04
C ALA A 324 -67.48 -45.16 -36.60
N ARG A 325 -66.14 -45.35 -36.48
CA ARG A 325 -65.51 -46.62 -36.04
C ARG A 325 -65.93 -47.02 -34.64
N ARG A 326 -66.12 -46.05 -33.75
CA ARG A 326 -66.52 -46.31 -32.36
C ARG A 326 -67.84 -47.10 -32.28
N LEU A 327 -68.83 -46.70 -33.08
CA LEU A 327 -70.15 -47.33 -33.10
C LEU A 327 -70.14 -48.69 -33.83
N GLU A 328 -69.29 -48.85 -34.86
CA GLU A 328 -69.07 -50.13 -35.53
C GLU A 328 -68.53 -51.20 -34.57
N VAL A 329 -67.50 -50.84 -33.78
CA VAL A 329 -66.89 -51.74 -32.79
C VAL A 329 -67.87 -52.12 -31.70
N GLN A 330 -68.74 -51.18 -31.29
CA GLN A 330 -69.78 -51.44 -30.28
C GLN A 330 -70.79 -52.48 -30.79
N ALA A 331 -71.34 -52.30 -32.00
CA ALA A 331 -72.28 -53.25 -32.61
C ALA A 331 -71.65 -54.65 -32.82
N LEU A 332 -70.37 -54.72 -33.22
CA LEU A 332 -69.66 -56.00 -33.40
C LEU A 332 -69.45 -56.75 -32.07
N ARG A 333 -69.26 -56.06 -30.94
CA ARG A 333 -69.15 -56.69 -29.62
C ARG A 333 -70.48 -57.27 -29.19
N THR A 334 -71.55 -56.48 -29.28
CA THR A 334 -72.92 -56.94 -28.93
C THR A 334 -73.37 -58.11 -29.80
N GLN A 335 -72.95 -58.18 -31.08
CA GLN A 335 -73.20 -59.33 -31.96
C GLN A 335 -72.52 -60.62 -31.46
N LYS A 336 -71.29 -60.54 -30.95
CA LYS A 336 -70.58 -61.70 -30.37
C LYS A 336 -71.25 -62.16 -29.08
N ASP A 337 -71.65 -61.23 -28.23
CA ASP A 337 -72.35 -61.54 -26.98
C ASP A 337 -73.69 -62.25 -27.27
N LEU A 338 -74.44 -61.78 -28.27
CA LEU A 338 -75.70 -62.41 -28.68
C LEU A 338 -75.51 -63.87 -29.11
N ASN A 339 -74.49 -64.15 -29.93
CA ASN A 339 -74.20 -65.51 -30.38
C ASN A 339 -73.83 -66.44 -29.22
N ARG A 340 -73.05 -65.95 -28.24
CA ARG A 340 -72.70 -66.72 -27.05
C ARG A 340 -73.93 -67.08 -26.20
N VAL A 341 -74.84 -66.12 -26.00
CA VAL A 341 -76.08 -66.39 -25.26
C VAL A 341 -76.96 -67.39 -26.00
N ALA A 342 -76.98 -67.36 -27.34
CA ALA A 342 -77.70 -68.33 -28.15
C ALA A 342 -77.18 -69.76 -27.93
N GLU A 343 -75.85 -69.97 -27.94
CA GLU A 343 -75.22 -71.27 -27.66
C GLU A 343 -75.52 -71.80 -26.23
N GLU A 344 -75.53 -70.92 -25.24
CA GLU A 344 -75.91 -71.24 -23.86
C GLU A 344 -77.38 -71.69 -23.74
N ILE A 345 -78.29 -71.10 -24.53
CA ILE A 345 -79.70 -71.53 -24.60
C ILE A 345 -79.83 -72.93 -25.19
N THR A 346 -79.20 -73.19 -26.34
CA THR A 346 -79.31 -74.50 -27.03
C THR A 346 -78.83 -75.65 -26.16
N SER A 347 -77.72 -75.46 -25.45
CA SER A 347 -77.15 -76.48 -24.54
C SER A 347 -78.03 -76.78 -23.32
N LEU A 348 -78.73 -75.78 -22.78
CA LEU A 348 -79.68 -75.98 -21.67
C LEU A 348 -81.01 -76.59 -22.13
N GLU A 349 -81.47 -76.31 -23.35
CA GLU A 349 -82.65 -76.95 -23.94
C GLU A 349 -82.46 -78.45 -24.16
N THR A 350 -81.26 -78.86 -24.62
CA THR A 350 -80.92 -80.29 -24.75
C THR A 350 -80.89 -80.98 -23.40
N TRP A 351 -80.26 -80.34 -22.39
CA TRP A 351 -80.20 -80.87 -21.02
C TRP A 351 -81.59 -81.06 -20.41
N GLN A 352 -82.50 -80.09 -20.59
CA GLN A 352 -83.86 -80.11 -20.03
C GLN A 352 -84.70 -81.26 -20.61
N LYS A 353 -84.55 -81.57 -21.91
CA LYS A 353 -85.29 -82.68 -22.54
C LYS A 353 -84.89 -84.02 -21.93
N GLU A 354 -83.59 -84.28 -21.77
CA GLU A 354 -83.07 -85.53 -21.22
C GLU A 354 -83.51 -85.74 -19.78
N HIS A 355 -83.34 -84.72 -18.92
CA HIS A 355 -83.61 -84.86 -17.48
C HIS A 355 -85.10 -84.81 -17.13
N SER A 356 -85.96 -84.31 -18.02
CA SER A 356 -87.42 -84.38 -17.84
C SER A 356 -87.97 -85.80 -18.01
N GLU A 357 -87.31 -86.62 -18.82
CA GLU A 357 -87.66 -88.03 -19.00
C GLU A 357 -87.20 -88.87 -17.79
N ASP A 358 -86.03 -88.56 -17.22
CA ASP A 358 -85.54 -89.18 -15.99
C ASP A 358 -86.46 -88.89 -14.78
N GLU A 359 -86.94 -87.65 -14.64
CA GLU A 359 -87.92 -87.28 -13.60
C GLU A 359 -89.20 -88.11 -13.71
N ARG A 360 -89.72 -88.28 -14.94
CA ARG A 360 -90.92 -89.07 -15.22
C ARG A 360 -90.77 -90.53 -14.80
N GLN A 361 -89.65 -91.16 -15.15
CA GLN A 361 -89.36 -92.56 -14.80
C GLN A 361 -89.20 -92.77 -13.29
N LEU A 362 -88.53 -91.83 -12.60
CA LEU A 362 -88.42 -91.86 -11.13
C LEU A 362 -89.78 -91.71 -10.45
N GLY A 363 -90.67 -90.90 -11.01
CA GLY A 363 -92.04 -90.70 -10.51
C GLY A 363 -92.91 -91.96 -10.63
N GLU A 364 -92.83 -92.66 -11.77
CA GLU A 364 -93.52 -93.95 -11.98
C GLU A 364 -93.02 -95.00 -10.98
N LYS A 365 -91.70 -95.14 -10.83
CA LYS A 365 -91.07 -96.08 -9.90
C LYS A 365 -91.39 -95.79 -8.42
N LEU A 366 -91.48 -94.52 -8.05
CA LEU A 366 -91.88 -94.12 -6.69
C LEU A 366 -93.30 -94.60 -6.38
N LYS A 367 -94.23 -94.43 -7.32
CA LYS A 367 -95.63 -94.82 -7.16
C LYS A 367 -95.78 -96.34 -6.96
N GLU A 368 -95.05 -97.14 -7.75
CA GLU A 368 -95.04 -98.60 -7.61
C GLU A 368 -94.56 -99.06 -6.22
N LEU A 369 -93.49 -98.46 -5.69
CA LEU A 369 -92.93 -98.81 -4.39
C LEU A 369 -93.83 -98.38 -3.21
N GLU A 370 -94.49 -97.23 -3.31
CA GLU A 370 -95.45 -96.77 -2.30
C GLU A 370 -96.68 -97.68 -2.21
N GLU A 371 -97.21 -98.14 -3.34
CA GLU A 371 -98.32 -99.10 -3.40
C GLU A 371 -97.93 -100.50 -2.88
N ALA A 372 -96.67 -100.91 -3.03
CA ALA A 372 -96.16 -102.16 -2.45
C ALA A 372 -95.99 -102.05 -0.93
N LEU A 373 -95.42 -100.94 -0.43
CA LEU A 373 -95.25 -100.70 1.01
C LEU A 373 -96.60 -100.66 1.74
N GLY A 374 -97.61 -99.99 1.16
CA GLY A 374 -98.95 -99.91 1.75
C GLY A 374 -99.66 -101.26 1.91
N ARG A 375 -99.33 -102.26 1.09
CA ARG A 375 -99.86 -103.63 1.21
C ARG A 375 -99.20 -104.43 2.32
N ASP A 376 -97.88 -104.33 2.46
CA ASP A 376 -97.10 -105.22 3.32
C ASP A 376 -96.84 -104.67 4.73
N GLU A 377 -96.90 -103.35 4.90
CA GLU A 377 -96.63 -102.68 6.19
C GLU A 377 -97.53 -103.14 7.35
N PRO A 378 -98.87 -103.29 7.21
CA PRO A 378 -99.72 -103.68 8.33
C PRO A 378 -99.35 -105.04 8.93
N GLY A 379 -99.07 -106.03 8.08
CA GLY A 379 -98.72 -107.38 8.52
C GLY A 379 -97.35 -107.47 9.20
N LEU A 380 -96.37 -106.69 8.74
CA LEU A 380 -95.05 -106.62 9.39
C LEU A 380 -95.12 -105.90 10.73
N GLN A 381 -95.91 -104.83 10.85
CA GLN A 381 -96.06 -104.08 12.10
C GLN A 381 -96.73 -104.91 13.21
N GLU A 382 -97.78 -105.67 12.89
CA GLU A 382 -98.46 -106.55 13.85
C GLU A 382 -97.49 -107.59 14.44
N ARG A 383 -96.68 -108.21 13.58
CA ARG A 383 -95.66 -109.18 13.98
C ARG A 383 -94.54 -108.58 14.83
N ILE A 384 -94.08 -107.36 14.50
CA ILE A 384 -93.09 -106.62 15.29
C ILE A 384 -93.64 -106.27 16.68
N ALA A 385 -94.89 -105.82 16.77
CA ALA A 385 -95.53 -105.43 18.02
C ALA A 385 -95.61 -106.62 19.00
N GLY A 386 -96.06 -107.78 18.52
CA GLY A 386 -96.14 -108.99 19.35
C GLY A 386 -94.78 -109.44 19.90
N LEU A 387 -93.71 -109.38 19.09
CA LEU A 387 -92.37 -109.77 19.53
C LEU A 387 -91.77 -108.75 20.53
N ARG A 388 -92.03 -107.45 20.36
CA ARG A 388 -91.56 -106.38 21.27
C ARG A 388 -92.14 -106.50 22.67
N GLU A 389 -93.38 -106.94 22.79
CA GLU A 389 -94.03 -107.10 24.11
C GLU A 389 -93.35 -108.19 24.95
N MET A 390 -92.95 -109.30 24.32
CA MET A 390 -92.40 -110.47 25.03
C MET A 390 -90.88 -110.34 25.32
N LEU A 391 -90.13 -109.58 24.52
CA LEU A 391 -88.67 -109.43 24.61
C LEU A 391 -88.11 -108.90 25.95
N PRO A 392 -88.70 -107.88 26.60
CA PRO A 392 -88.23 -107.37 27.89
C PRO A 392 -88.25 -108.44 28.99
N ARG A 393 -89.23 -109.34 28.94
CA ARG A 393 -89.33 -110.45 29.89
C ARG A 393 -88.21 -111.46 29.69
N TYR A 394 -87.91 -111.82 28.44
CA TYR A 394 -86.74 -112.65 28.11
C TYR A 394 -85.40 -112.00 28.53
N GLU A 395 -85.26 -110.68 28.38
CA GLU A 395 -84.03 -109.96 28.79
C GLU A 395 -83.86 -109.92 30.31
N THR A 396 -84.94 -109.72 31.05
CA THR A 396 -84.90 -109.65 32.51
C THR A 396 -84.35 -110.96 33.07
N VAL A 397 -84.79 -112.10 32.54
CA VAL A 397 -84.22 -113.41 32.86
C VAL A 397 -82.73 -113.48 32.48
N ARG A 398 -82.33 -113.02 31.29
CA ARG A 398 -80.91 -113.02 30.88
C ARG A 398 -80.04 -112.17 31.81
N ARG A 399 -80.47 -110.95 32.17
CA ARG A 399 -79.73 -110.04 33.05
C ARG A 399 -79.61 -110.57 34.46
N MET A 400 -80.69 -111.11 35.01
CA MET A 400 -80.64 -111.71 36.33
C MET A 400 -79.69 -112.91 36.38
N ASN A 401 -79.60 -113.72 35.30
CA ASN A 401 -78.58 -114.78 35.20
C ASN A 401 -77.16 -114.19 35.17
N ALA A 402 -76.93 -113.10 34.44
CA ALA A 402 -75.61 -112.47 34.33
C ALA A 402 -75.19 -111.75 35.61
N ALA A 403 -76.09 -111.00 36.26
CA ALA A 403 -75.81 -110.30 37.51
C ALA A 403 -75.43 -111.27 38.63
N CYS A 404 -76.10 -112.43 38.70
CA CYS A 404 -75.65 -113.50 39.57
C CYS A 404 -74.19 -113.90 39.28
N ARG A 405 -73.83 -114.11 38.01
CA ARG A 405 -72.44 -114.45 37.63
C ARG A 405 -71.44 -113.34 37.96
N GLU A 406 -71.76 -112.09 37.67
CA GLU A 406 -70.87 -110.94 37.91
C GLU A 406 -70.64 -110.68 39.39
N TRP A 407 -71.69 -110.73 40.21
CA TRP A 407 -71.53 -110.63 41.64
C TRP A 407 -70.68 -111.78 42.20
N THR A 408 -70.67 -112.94 41.54
CA THR A 408 -69.76 -114.04 41.87
C THR A 408 -68.29 -113.65 41.57
N GLU A 409 -68.02 -113.00 40.44
CA GLU A 409 -66.66 -112.56 40.02
C GLU A 409 -66.15 -111.34 40.80
N LYS A 410 -66.96 -110.30 41.00
CA LYS A 410 -66.59 -109.12 41.80
C LYS A 410 -66.30 -109.45 43.23
N MET A 411 -67.03 -110.43 43.76
CA MET A 411 -66.74 -110.97 45.07
C MET A 411 -65.31 -111.53 45.09
N SER A 412 -64.89 -112.23 44.03
CA SER A 412 -63.51 -112.68 43.81
C SER A 412 -62.50 -111.53 43.66
N GLU A 413 -62.78 -110.51 42.85
CA GLU A 413 -61.83 -109.41 42.60
C GLU A 413 -61.66 -108.44 43.77
N CYS A 414 -62.74 -108.08 44.46
CA CYS A 414 -62.63 -107.22 45.64
C CYS A 414 -61.75 -107.88 46.70
N MET A 415 -61.75 -109.22 46.76
CA MET A 415 -60.79 -109.96 47.58
C MET A 415 -59.34 -109.75 47.12
N GLU A 416 -59.05 -109.63 45.82
CA GLU A 416 -57.68 -109.40 45.30
C GLU A 416 -57.23 -107.94 45.31
N ALA A 417 -58.09 -106.99 44.96
CA ALA A 417 -57.75 -105.56 44.87
C ALA A 417 -57.51 -104.96 46.25
N CYS A 418 -58.33 -105.37 47.22
CA CYS A 418 -58.08 -105.03 48.61
C CYS A 418 -56.68 -105.49 49.04
N ARG A 419 -56.21 -106.62 48.51
CA ARG A 419 -54.84 -107.10 48.68
C ARG A 419 -53.78 -106.17 48.07
N ARG A 420 -53.96 -105.67 46.84
CA ARG A 420 -52.96 -104.85 46.11
C ARG A 420 -52.90 -103.38 46.50
N ALA A 421 -54.04 -102.73 46.69
CA ALA A 421 -54.09 -101.29 46.98
C ALA A 421 -53.46 -100.97 48.34
N THR A 422 -53.56 -101.93 49.26
CA THR A 422 -52.78 -101.92 50.49
C THR A 422 -51.29 -101.73 50.19
N ALA A 423 -50.74 -102.41 49.17
CA ALA A 423 -49.32 -102.38 48.85
C ALA A 423 -48.84 -101.11 48.09
N GLU A 424 -49.61 -100.56 47.13
CA GLU A 424 -49.17 -99.39 46.32
C GLU A 424 -49.16 -98.08 47.11
N TYR A 425 -50.12 -97.92 48.03
CA TYR A 425 -50.14 -96.75 48.90
C TYR A 425 -48.78 -96.47 49.52
N GLU A 426 -48.17 -97.53 49.99
CA GLU A 426 -46.95 -97.48 50.76
C GLU A 426 -45.77 -96.93 49.92
N ASP A 427 -45.76 -97.11 48.58
CA ASP A 427 -44.65 -96.69 47.69
C ASP A 427 -44.64 -95.19 47.31
N ARG A 428 -45.77 -94.63 46.89
CA ARG A 428 -45.77 -93.26 46.30
C ARG A 428 -45.48 -92.17 47.31
N TYR A 429 -45.71 -92.43 48.60
CA TYR A 429 -45.69 -91.39 49.63
C TYR A 429 -44.37 -90.69 49.69
N GLU A 430 -43.37 -91.48 49.41
CA GLU A 430 -41.98 -91.14 49.56
C GLU A 430 -41.49 -90.20 48.45
N ARG A 431 -42.03 -90.26 47.22
CA ARG A 431 -41.43 -89.55 46.07
C ARG A 431 -41.90 -88.11 45.86
N PHE A 432 -43.17 -87.79 46.14
CA PHE A 432 -43.73 -86.45 45.90
C PHE A 432 -42.94 -85.34 46.58
N PHE A 433 -42.63 -85.54 47.85
CA PHE A 433 -42.37 -84.46 48.79
C PHE A 433 -41.11 -83.61 48.47
N ALA A 434 -40.42 -83.85 47.35
CA ALA A 434 -39.09 -83.35 47.00
C ALA A 434 -38.98 -82.21 45.93
N GLY A 435 -40.02 -81.77 45.18
CA GLY A 435 -39.83 -81.03 43.89
C GLY A 435 -40.52 -79.66 43.63
N GLN A 436 -41.12 -79.00 44.62
CA GLN A 436 -42.12 -77.93 44.40
C GLN A 436 -41.61 -76.53 43.95
N ALA A 437 -40.36 -76.14 44.21
CA ALA A 437 -39.92 -74.74 44.14
C ALA A 437 -39.65 -74.16 42.73
N GLY A 438 -39.31 -74.97 41.72
CA GLY A 438 -38.96 -74.48 40.38
C GLY A 438 -40.15 -74.14 39.47
N LEU A 439 -41.39 -74.53 39.85
CA LEU A 439 -42.58 -74.43 39.00
C LEU A 439 -43.12 -72.99 38.87
N MET A 440 -42.73 -72.06 39.75
CA MET A 440 -43.34 -70.72 39.86
C MET A 440 -42.57 -69.54 39.22
N ALA A 441 -41.29 -69.67 38.83
CA ALA A 441 -40.45 -68.51 38.47
C ALA A 441 -40.50 -68.06 36.98
N ARG A 442 -41.31 -68.68 36.11
CA ARG A 442 -41.17 -68.63 34.63
C ARG A 442 -41.82 -67.41 33.92
N GLU A 443 -42.68 -66.59 34.54
CA GLU A 443 -43.71 -65.76 33.82
C GLU A 443 -43.63 -64.17 33.89
N LEU A 444 -42.47 -63.47 33.96
CA LEU A 444 -42.37 -61.96 34.13
C LEU A 444 -41.67 -61.10 33.01
N GLU A 445 -42.07 -59.81 32.75
CA GLU A 445 -41.59 -58.84 31.67
C GLU A 445 -41.21 -57.38 32.14
N GLU A 446 -40.40 -56.62 31.37
CA GLU A 446 -39.74 -55.32 31.74
C GLU A 446 -40.54 -54.04 31.36
N GLY A 447 -40.69 -53.09 32.29
CA GLY A 447 -41.53 -51.88 32.18
C GLY A 447 -42.94 -52.02 32.75
N ASN A 448 -43.38 -53.24 33.08
CA ASN A 448 -44.68 -53.58 33.69
C ASN A 448 -44.53 -54.27 35.08
N PRO A 449 -45.45 -54.07 36.05
CA PRO A 449 -45.36 -54.68 37.40
C PRO A 449 -45.61 -56.21 37.46
N CYS A 450 -44.83 -56.96 38.27
CA CYS A 450 -44.98 -58.41 38.59
C CYS A 450 -46.15 -58.76 39.57
N PRO A 451 -46.88 -59.91 39.47
CA PRO A 451 -48.02 -60.22 40.35
C PRO A 451 -47.68 -60.80 41.73
N VAL A 452 -46.44 -61.27 42.00
CA VAL A 452 -46.03 -61.65 43.38
C VAL A 452 -45.42 -60.47 44.14
N CYS A 453 -44.64 -59.61 43.49
CA CYS A 453 -43.89 -58.53 44.17
C CYS A 453 -43.98 -57.11 43.57
N GLY A 454 -44.55 -56.90 42.38
CA GLY A 454 -44.93 -55.56 41.86
C GLY A 454 -43.84 -54.72 41.17
N SER A 455 -42.57 -55.15 41.12
CA SER A 455 -41.50 -54.36 40.48
C SER A 455 -41.54 -54.42 38.94
N VAL A 456 -41.00 -53.40 38.26
CA VAL A 456 -41.05 -53.26 36.78
C VAL A 456 -39.72 -53.56 36.06
N HIS A 457 -38.71 -54.14 36.73
CA HIS A 457 -37.46 -54.60 36.09
C HIS A 457 -36.87 -55.80 36.88
N HIS A 458 -36.54 -56.93 36.22
CA HIS A 458 -36.10 -58.19 36.87
C HIS A 458 -34.98 -58.93 36.10
N PRO A 459 -33.73 -58.95 36.61
CA PRO A 459 -32.60 -59.50 35.85
C PRO A 459 -32.31 -61.02 35.86
N HIS A 460 -32.89 -61.88 36.73
CA HIS A 460 -32.59 -63.36 36.77
C HIS A 460 -33.75 -64.25 37.35
N LYS A 461 -34.08 -65.42 36.75
CA LYS A 461 -35.17 -66.39 37.14
C LYS A 461 -34.68 -67.86 37.36
N ALA A 462 -35.42 -68.73 38.10
CA ALA A 462 -35.02 -70.09 38.58
C ALA A 462 -35.57 -71.32 37.77
N GLU A 463 -34.90 -72.49 37.85
CA GLU A 463 -35.18 -73.73 37.05
C GLU A 463 -35.71 -74.96 37.86
N LEU A 464 -36.36 -75.90 37.16
CA LEU A 464 -37.07 -77.08 37.69
C LEU A 464 -36.39 -78.42 37.28
N PRO A 465 -36.13 -79.39 38.20
CA PRO A 465 -35.67 -80.74 37.86
C PRO A 465 -36.79 -81.65 37.35
N ASP A 466 -36.50 -82.50 36.37
CA ASP A 466 -37.52 -83.37 35.75
C ASP A 466 -37.91 -84.58 36.63
N GLY A 467 -39.22 -84.79 36.84
CA GLY A 467 -39.81 -86.10 37.23
C GLY A 467 -40.37 -86.27 38.65
N VAL A 468 -40.42 -85.25 39.50
CA VAL A 468 -40.99 -85.38 40.86
C VAL A 468 -42.53 -85.48 40.81
N PRO A 469 -43.18 -86.44 41.51
CA PRO A 469 -44.64 -86.42 41.68
C PRO A 469 -45.07 -85.18 42.46
N ASP A 470 -46.35 -84.90 42.57
CA ASP A 470 -46.92 -83.77 43.32
C ASP A 470 -47.74 -84.25 44.54
N GLN A 471 -48.24 -83.36 45.42
CA GLN A 471 -48.73 -83.74 46.78
C GLN A 471 -49.92 -84.65 46.74
N ASN A 472 -50.65 -84.39 45.69
CA ASN A 472 -51.67 -85.22 45.19
C ASN A 472 -51.27 -86.69 45.13
N ALA A 473 -50.08 -87.04 44.62
CA ALA A 473 -49.73 -88.40 44.21
C ALA A 473 -49.88 -89.48 45.30
N VAL A 474 -50.04 -89.12 46.58
CA VAL A 474 -49.94 -90.07 47.68
C VAL A 474 -51.04 -90.06 48.72
N GLU A 475 -51.55 -88.91 49.11
CA GLU A 475 -52.83 -88.92 49.83
C GLU A 475 -53.88 -89.69 48.99
N GLN A 476 -53.67 -89.64 47.68
CA GLN A 476 -54.31 -90.48 46.68
C GLN A 476 -54.14 -91.98 46.89
N ALA A 477 -53.10 -92.49 47.51
CA ALA A 477 -52.83 -93.91 47.58
C ALA A 477 -53.36 -94.57 48.88
N LYS A 478 -53.36 -93.88 50.05
CA LYS A 478 -53.93 -94.42 51.33
C LYS A 478 -55.40 -94.71 51.20
N LYS A 479 -56.04 -93.71 50.63
CA LYS A 479 -57.46 -93.70 50.35
C LYS A 479 -57.85 -94.94 49.54
N ARG A 480 -56.97 -95.46 48.67
CA ARG A 480 -57.25 -96.64 47.83
C ARG A 480 -57.45 -97.94 48.63
N ARG A 481 -56.81 -98.11 49.79
CA ARG A 481 -56.88 -99.35 50.57
C ARG A 481 -58.21 -99.52 51.30
N ASP A 482 -58.55 -98.58 52.19
CA ASP A 482 -59.75 -98.72 53.03
C ASP A 482 -61.02 -98.69 52.21
N GLN A 483 -60.94 -98.00 51.07
CA GLN A 483 -61.96 -98.05 50.05
C GLN A 483 -62.15 -99.46 49.45
N ALA A 484 -61.15 -100.34 49.48
CA ALA A 484 -61.25 -101.67 48.90
C ALA A 484 -61.91 -102.72 49.83
N GLU A 485 -61.80 -102.61 51.15
CA GLU A 485 -62.36 -103.61 52.08
C GLU A 485 -63.84 -103.41 52.35
N SER A 486 -64.24 -102.15 52.58
CA SER A 486 -65.65 -101.77 52.68
C SER A 486 -66.43 -102.19 51.42
N ARG A 487 -65.76 -102.25 50.25
CA ARG A 487 -66.37 -102.72 49.01
C ARG A 487 -66.70 -104.22 49.03
N ARG A 488 -65.88 -105.08 49.66
CA ARG A 488 -66.11 -106.54 49.62
C ARG A 488 -67.38 -106.98 50.37
N ALA A 489 -67.60 -106.48 51.57
CA ALA A 489 -68.78 -106.86 52.38
C ALA A 489 -70.08 -106.41 51.71
N GLN A 490 -70.07 -105.21 51.12
CA GLN A 490 -71.20 -104.68 50.35
C GLN A 490 -71.51 -105.57 49.13
N VAL A 491 -70.51 -106.11 48.46
CA VAL A 491 -70.66 -106.98 47.28
C VAL A 491 -71.38 -108.31 47.61
N GLN A 492 -71.23 -108.86 48.81
CA GLN A 492 -71.80 -110.18 49.16
C GLN A 492 -73.32 -110.17 49.34
N GLU A 493 -73.85 -109.15 50.00
CA GLU A 493 -75.28 -109.03 50.28
C GLU A 493 -76.08 -108.90 48.97
N GLU A 494 -75.52 -108.18 48.00
CA GLU A 494 -76.12 -107.95 46.70
C GLU A 494 -76.22 -109.23 45.84
N TYR A 495 -75.30 -110.20 46.00
CA TYR A 495 -75.38 -111.49 45.29
C TYR A 495 -76.64 -112.30 45.66
N GLN A 496 -76.96 -112.40 46.95
CA GLN A 496 -78.07 -113.24 47.41
C GLN A 496 -79.43 -112.69 46.99
N LYS A 497 -79.61 -111.36 46.97
CA LYS A 497 -80.81 -110.69 46.45
C LYS A 497 -81.01 -111.01 44.96
N ALA A 498 -79.93 -111.00 44.17
CA ALA A 498 -80.00 -111.26 42.74
C ALA A 498 -80.47 -112.70 42.40
N ALA A 499 -80.05 -113.70 43.18
CA ALA A 499 -80.36 -115.11 42.89
C ALA A 499 -81.84 -115.48 43.08
N ALA A 500 -82.49 -114.94 44.11
CA ALA A 500 -83.91 -115.21 44.39
C ALA A 500 -84.83 -114.59 43.33
N ALA A 501 -84.52 -113.37 42.87
CA ALA A 501 -85.31 -112.66 41.86
C ALA A 501 -85.32 -113.41 40.51
N LEU A 502 -84.21 -114.04 40.14
CA LEU A 502 -84.07 -114.78 38.88
C LEU A 502 -85.04 -115.98 38.77
N ALA A 503 -85.31 -116.67 39.88
CA ALA A 503 -86.11 -117.90 39.86
C ALA A 503 -87.59 -117.62 39.58
N ALA A 504 -88.14 -116.54 40.15
CA ALA A 504 -89.54 -116.16 39.97
C ALA A 504 -89.87 -115.78 38.51
N GLU A 505 -88.96 -115.06 37.85
CA GLU A 505 -89.20 -114.54 36.50
C GLU A 505 -89.21 -115.63 35.42
N LYS A 506 -88.48 -116.74 35.63
CA LYS A 506 -88.48 -117.88 34.68
C LYS A 506 -89.81 -118.62 34.63
N THR A 507 -90.55 -118.69 35.74
CA THR A 507 -91.84 -119.38 35.79
C THR A 507 -92.94 -118.62 35.04
N ALA A 508 -92.84 -117.28 34.95
CA ALA A 508 -93.82 -116.44 34.27
C ALA A 508 -93.78 -116.51 32.73
N LEU A 509 -92.75 -117.12 32.13
CA LEU A 509 -92.53 -117.17 30.68
C LEU A 509 -93.07 -118.44 29.98
N GLY A 510 -93.69 -119.36 30.70
CA GLY A 510 -94.30 -120.59 30.15
C GLY A 510 -93.34 -121.79 30.02
N GLU A 511 -93.86 -122.95 29.60
CA GLU A 511 -93.05 -124.15 29.33
C GLU A 511 -92.21 -123.96 28.05
N ASP A 512 -90.88 -124.06 28.18
CA ASP A 512 -89.86 -124.03 27.11
C ASP A 512 -89.82 -122.77 26.20
N PRO A 513 -89.60 -121.57 26.76
CA PRO A 513 -89.46 -120.34 25.97
C PRO A 513 -88.21 -120.34 25.07
N PRO A 514 -88.31 -119.81 23.82
CA PRO A 514 -87.15 -119.65 22.95
C PRO A 514 -86.10 -118.73 23.59
N ALA A 515 -84.83 -118.96 23.23
CA ALA A 515 -83.75 -118.15 23.77
C ALA A 515 -83.93 -116.68 23.39
N TYR A 516 -83.58 -115.76 24.31
CA TYR A 516 -83.64 -114.31 24.07
C TYR A 516 -83.00 -113.91 22.73
N GLU A 517 -81.91 -114.57 22.33
CA GLU A 517 -81.22 -114.25 21.09
C GLU A 517 -82.02 -114.61 19.84
N GLU A 518 -82.83 -115.65 19.88
CA GLU A 518 -83.65 -116.09 18.74
C GLU A 518 -84.89 -115.21 18.57
N ALA A 519 -85.60 -114.89 19.66
CA ALA A 519 -86.69 -113.92 19.63
C ALA A 519 -86.21 -112.52 19.23
N LYS A 520 -85.02 -112.11 19.69
CA LYS A 520 -84.38 -110.86 19.27
C LYS A 520 -83.98 -110.88 17.80
N ALA A 521 -83.48 -112.01 17.28
CA ALA A 521 -83.13 -112.16 15.87
C ALA A 521 -84.37 -112.06 14.96
N GLN A 522 -85.49 -112.64 15.37
CA GLN A 522 -86.75 -112.55 14.61
C GLN A 522 -87.33 -111.13 14.61
N LEU A 523 -87.31 -110.44 15.76
CA LEU A 523 -87.73 -109.04 15.83
C LEU A 523 -86.84 -108.17 14.94
N THR A 524 -85.51 -108.29 15.08
CA THR A 524 -84.58 -107.48 14.28
C THR A 524 -84.65 -107.82 12.79
N GLY A 525 -84.98 -109.06 12.42
CA GLY A 525 -85.24 -109.45 11.03
C GLY A 525 -86.46 -108.73 10.45
N ALA A 526 -87.59 -108.76 11.17
CA ALA A 526 -88.83 -108.10 10.73
C ALA A 526 -88.70 -106.56 10.73
N GLU A 527 -88.03 -105.97 11.73
CA GLU A 527 -87.72 -104.54 11.79
C GLU A 527 -86.83 -104.13 10.62
N LYS A 528 -85.76 -104.89 10.32
CA LYS A 528 -84.90 -104.64 9.15
C LYS A 528 -85.65 -104.75 7.83
N GLU A 529 -86.58 -105.69 7.70
CA GLU A 529 -87.37 -105.83 6.48
C GLU A 529 -88.27 -104.60 6.28
N LEU A 530 -88.99 -104.18 7.32
CA LEU A 530 -89.84 -102.99 7.27
C LEU A 530 -89.03 -101.71 7.02
N ASP A 531 -87.90 -101.54 7.71
CA ASP A 531 -87.00 -100.40 7.53
C ASP A 531 -86.37 -100.39 6.13
N SER A 532 -86.01 -101.56 5.57
CA SER A 532 -85.45 -101.64 4.21
C SER A 532 -86.44 -101.20 3.14
N ARG A 533 -87.72 -101.57 3.29
CA ARG A 533 -88.79 -101.19 2.37
C ARG A 533 -89.16 -99.71 2.51
N LYS A 534 -89.19 -99.17 3.73
CA LYS A 534 -89.34 -97.72 3.99
C LYS A 534 -88.16 -96.91 3.43
N ALA A 535 -86.93 -97.41 3.59
CA ALA A 535 -85.73 -96.77 3.07
C ALA A 535 -85.70 -96.76 1.54
N ALA A 536 -86.14 -97.84 0.88
CA ALA A 536 -86.23 -97.88 -0.58
C ALA A 536 -87.22 -96.84 -1.13
N VAL A 537 -88.40 -96.69 -0.52
CA VAL A 537 -89.37 -95.63 -0.87
C VAL A 537 -88.77 -94.25 -0.61
N ALA A 538 -88.16 -94.02 0.56
CA ALA A 538 -87.56 -92.74 0.90
C ALA A 538 -86.41 -92.35 -0.05
N GLN A 539 -85.58 -93.31 -0.47
CA GLN A 539 -84.47 -93.08 -1.39
C GLN A 539 -84.97 -92.63 -2.77
N VAL A 540 -85.94 -93.35 -3.35
CA VAL A 540 -86.51 -93.00 -4.66
C VAL A 540 -87.29 -91.67 -4.58
N ARG A 541 -87.99 -91.42 -3.47
CA ARG A 541 -88.70 -90.15 -3.22
C ARG A 541 -87.73 -88.96 -3.19
N GLU A 542 -86.59 -89.10 -2.52
CA GLU A 542 -85.55 -88.08 -2.47
C GLU A 542 -84.86 -87.88 -3.84
N GLN A 543 -84.61 -88.95 -4.58
CA GLN A 543 -84.08 -88.88 -5.95
C GLN A 543 -85.03 -88.14 -6.89
N HIS A 544 -86.32 -88.49 -6.88
CA HIS A 544 -87.35 -87.80 -7.66
C HIS A 544 -87.43 -86.31 -7.29
N ARG A 545 -87.42 -86.00 -5.98
CA ARG A 545 -87.44 -84.60 -5.50
C ARG A 545 -86.23 -83.80 -6.00
N LYS A 546 -85.01 -84.34 -5.87
CA LYS A 546 -83.79 -83.67 -6.34
C LYS A 546 -83.82 -83.43 -7.84
N CYS A 547 -84.22 -84.43 -8.62
CA CYS A 547 -84.36 -84.31 -10.07
C CYS A 547 -85.39 -83.21 -10.44
N ALA A 548 -86.55 -83.20 -9.77
CA ALA A 548 -87.60 -82.19 -9.98
C ALA A 548 -87.20 -80.76 -9.56
N GLU A 549 -86.36 -80.60 -8.53
CA GLU A 549 -85.81 -79.30 -8.12
C GLU A 549 -84.74 -78.81 -9.11
N GLU A 550 -83.86 -79.68 -9.60
CA GLU A 550 -82.86 -79.35 -10.62
C GLU A 550 -83.49 -78.97 -11.96
N ASN A 551 -84.51 -79.73 -12.41
CA ASN A 551 -85.27 -79.40 -13.62
C ASN A 551 -85.96 -78.04 -13.52
N ARG A 552 -86.59 -77.72 -12.38
CA ARG A 552 -87.19 -76.39 -12.15
C ARG A 552 -86.15 -75.26 -12.14
N ARG A 553 -85.00 -75.47 -11.50
CA ARG A 553 -83.90 -74.49 -11.47
C ARG A 553 -83.36 -74.20 -12.87
N LYS A 554 -83.15 -75.24 -13.67
CA LYS A 554 -82.62 -75.14 -15.03
C LYS A 554 -83.63 -74.55 -16.01
N ALA A 555 -84.92 -74.84 -15.84
CA ALA A 555 -86.00 -74.19 -16.58
C ALA A 555 -86.02 -72.66 -16.32
N GLY A 556 -85.88 -72.23 -15.06
CA GLY A 556 -85.77 -70.80 -14.73
C GLY A 556 -84.52 -70.12 -15.30
N GLN A 557 -83.39 -70.84 -15.34
CA GLN A 557 -82.17 -70.34 -16.01
C GLN A 557 -82.38 -70.16 -17.52
N LEU A 558 -83.07 -71.10 -18.16
CA LEU A 558 -83.38 -71.02 -19.59
C LEU A 558 -84.26 -69.82 -19.93
N GLU A 559 -85.29 -69.55 -19.12
CA GLU A 559 -86.18 -68.41 -19.31
C GLU A 559 -85.45 -67.06 -19.16
N SER A 560 -84.58 -66.95 -18.15
CA SER A 560 -83.72 -65.77 -17.97
C SER A 560 -82.77 -65.55 -19.15
N LEU A 561 -82.16 -66.63 -19.67
CA LEU A 561 -81.27 -66.54 -20.84
C LEU A 561 -82.03 -66.14 -22.12
N ARG A 562 -83.24 -66.67 -22.33
CA ARG A 562 -84.10 -66.28 -23.46
C ARG A 562 -84.48 -64.80 -23.41
N SER A 563 -84.80 -64.28 -22.21
CA SER A 563 -85.04 -62.85 -22.00
C SER A 563 -83.80 -62.01 -22.31
N ARG A 564 -82.62 -62.41 -21.81
CA ARG A 564 -81.33 -61.76 -22.09
C ARG A 564 -80.97 -61.77 -23.57
N HIS A 565 -81.24 -62.87 -24.28
CA HIS A 565 -81.01 -62.98 -25.72
C HIS A 565 -81.90 -62.00 -26.50
N ALA A 566 -83.20 -61.90 -26.16
CA ALA A 566 -84.12 -60.96 -26.80
C ALA A 566 -83.71 -59.49 -26.57
N GLU A 567 -83.29 -59.14 -25.35
CA GLU A 567 -82.82 -57.79 -25.02
C GLU A 567 -81.52 -57.44 -25.75
N THR A 568 -80.57 -58.38 -25.78
CA THR A 568 -79.29 -58.20 -26.48
C THR A 568 -79.49 -58.08 -28.00
N ALA A 569 -80.45 -58.83 -28.57
CA ALA A 569 -80.80 -58.73 -29.99
C ALA A 569 -81.39 -57.36 -30.34
N LYS A 570 -82.26 -56.82 -29.47
CA LYS A 570 -82.81 -55.48 -29.63
C LYS A 570 -81.73 -54.41 -29.56
N ARG A 571 -80.84 -54.47 -28.56
CA ARG A 571 -79.72 -53.54 -28.41
C ARG A 571 -78.79 -53.55 -29.61
N LEU A 572 -78.51 -54.73 -30.16
CA LEU A 572 -77.68 -54.86 -31.36
C LEU A 572 -78.29 -54.15 -32.57
N GLU A 573 -79.61 -54.22 -32.74
CA GLU A 573 -80.30 -53.55 -33.84
C GLU A 573 -80.25 -52.02 -33.69
N GLU A 574 -80.47 -51.53 -32.46
CA GLU A 574 -80.33 -50.11 -32.12
C GLU A 574 -78.89 -49.60 -32.36
N GLU A 575 -77.87 -50.37 -31.97
CA GLU A 575 -76.46 -50.03 -32.20
C GLU A 575 -76.07 -50.08 -33.68
N LYS A 576 -76.63 -51.01 -34.47
CA LYS A 576 -76.44 -51.05 -35.92
C LYS A 576 -77.06 -49.83 -36.59
N GLU A 577 -78.28 -49.44 -36.21
CA GLU A 577 -78.94 -48.25 -36.76
C GLU A 577 -78.21 -46.96 -36.35
N ALA A 578 -77.72 -46.88 -35.11
CA ALA A 578 -76.87 -45.78 -34.67
C ALA A 578 -75.60 -45.67 -35.51
N PHE A 579 -74.91 -46.78 -35.78
CA PHE A 579 -73.76 -46.80 -36.68
C PHE A 579 -74.10 -46.33 -38.11
N TYR A 580 -75.23 -46.77 -38.67
CA TYR A 580 -75.67 -46.31 -40.00
C TYR A 580 -76.06 -44.83 -40.04
N SER A 581 -76.68 -44.32 -38.97
CA SER A 581 -76.97 -42.90 -38.83
C SER A 581 -75.68 -42.08 -38.75
N GLU A 582 -74.65 -42.58 -38.07
CA GLU A 582 -73.38 -41.87 -37.92
C GLU A 582 -72.58 -41.85 -39.22
N ILE A 583 -72.59 -42.92 -40.02
CA ILE A 583 -72.02 -42.91 -41.38
C ILE A 583 -72.66 -41.78 -42.21
N ARG A 584 -73.98 -41.59 -42.12
CA ARG A 584 -74.71 -40.53 -42.82
C ARG A 584 -74.42 -39.14 -42.26
N ASN A 585 -74.36 -38.98 -40.94
CA ASN A 585 -74.01 -37.71 -40.28
C ASN A 585 -72.60 -37.25 -40.66
N GLN A 586 -71.66 -38.20 -40.72
CA GLN A 586 -70.31 -37.96 -41.19
C GLN A 586 -70.21 -37.83 -42.71
N GLN A 587 -71.33 -37.73 -43.44
CA GLN A 587 -71.42 -37.50 -44.88
C GLN A 587 -70.68 -38.55 -45.74
N PHE A 588 -70.56 -39.78 -45.27
CA PHE A 588 -70.13 -40.88 -46.13
C PHE A 588 -71.31 -41.32 -47.00
N LYS A 589 -71.09 -41.46 -48.30
CA LYS A 589 -72.09 -41.84 -49.30
C LYS A 589 -72.57 -43.28 -49.09
N ASP A 590 -71.67 -44.17 -48.69
CA ASP A 590 -71.95 -45.58 -48.46
C ASP A 590 -70.91 -46.25 -47.53
N ARG A 591 -71.09 -47.55 -47.27
CA ARG A 591 -70.16 -48.38 -46.49
C ARG A 591 -68.79 -48.54 -47.13
N GLU A 592 -68.67 -48.42 -48.44
CA GLU A 592 -67.41 -48.60 -49.16
C GLU A 592 -66.53 -47.36 -49.02
N GLU A 593 -67.12 -46.17 -49.08
CA GLU A 593 -66.43 -44.91 -48.82
C GLU A 593 -65.94 -44.82 -47.37
N TYR A 594 -66.74 -45.27 -46.41
CA TYR A 594 -66.31 -45.41 -45.02
C TYR A 594 -65.13 -46.38 -44.87
N ARG A 595 -65.17 -47.55 -45.54
CA ARG A 595 -64.06 -48.52 -45.55
C ARG A 595 -62.80 -47.96 -46.18
N ALA A 596 -62.91 -47.24 -47.29
CA ALA A 596 -61.78 -46.56 -47.92
C ALA A 596 -61.19 -45.47 -47.02
N ALA A 597 -62.02 -44.78 -46.23
CA ALA A 597 -61.57 -43.78 -45.28
C ALA A 597 -60.89 -44.37 -44.03
N LYS A 598 -61.13 -45.66 -43.70
CA LYS A 598 -60.45 -46.35 -42.58
C LYS A 598 -58.93 -46.35 -42.71
N GLN A 599 -58.40 -46.37 -43.93
CA GLN A 599 -56.94 -46.35 -44.16
C GLN A 599 -56.27 -45.06 -43.64
N TRP A 600 -57.06 -44.01 -43.42
CA TRP A 600 -56.59 -42.72 -42.94
C TRP A 600 -56.82 -42.51 -41.45
N ILE A 601 -57.47 -43.44 -40.75
CA ILE A 601 -57.64 -43.36 -39.29
C ILE A 601 -56.29 -43.38 -38.57
N GLU A 602 -55.33 -44.13 -39.09
CA GLU A 602 -53.98 -44.15 -38.54
C GLU A 602 -53.19 -42.92 -39.04
N GLY A 603 -52.83 -42.02 -38.13
CA GLY A 603 -52.00 -40.85 -38.45
C GLY A 603 -52.74 -39.58 -38.91
N TRP A 604 -54.09 -39.53 -38.89
CA TRP A 604 -54.82 -38.30 -39.26
C TRP A 604 -54.48 -37.10 -38.38
N GLN A 605 -54.23 -37.30 -37.08
CA GLN A 605 -53.81 -36.24 -36.15
C GLN A 605 -52.45 -35.62 -36.54
N GLN A 606 -51.50 -36.44 -37.00
CA GLN A 606 -50.19 -35.96 -37.47
C GLN A 606 -50.35 -35.15 -38.77
N LYS A 607 -51.27 -35.58 -39.65
CA LYS A 607 -51.61 -34.85 -40.88
C LYS A 607 -52.32 -33.52 -40.57
N GLU A 608 -53.23 -33.49 -39.60
CA GLU A 608 -53.89 -32.27 -39.12
C GLU A 608 -52.89 -31.28 -38.51
N GLN A 609 -51.94 -31.78 -37.71
CA GLN A 609 -50.87 -30.97 -37.12
C GLN A 609 -49.99 -30.32 -38.20
N LYS A 610 -49.60 -31.05 -39.24
CA LYS A 610 -48.87 -30.50 -40.39
C LYS A 610 -49.64 -29.39 -41.11
N VAL A 611 -50.97 -29.51 -41.22
CA VAL A 611 -51.84 -28.47 -41.80
C VAL A 611 -51.88 -27.23 -40.91
N LYS A 612 -51.93 -27.39 -39.57
CA LYS A 612 -51.88 -26.27 -38.62
C LYS A 612 -50.56 -25.51 -38.70
N GLU A 613 -49.43 -26.22 -38.66
CA GLU A 613 -48.08 -25.63 -38.76
C GLU A 613 -47.88 -24.88 -40.08
N TYR A 614 -48.38 -25.40 -41.20
CA TYR A 614 -48.35 -24.70 -42.47
C TYR A 614 -49.18 -23.42 -42.45
N ASN A 615 -50.42 -23.46 -41.93
CA ASN A 615 -51.28 -22.27 -41.85
C ASN A 615 -50.67 -21.18 -40.94
N GLU A 616 -50.02 -21.57 -39.84
CA GLU A 616 -49.29 -20.65 -38.97
C GLU A 616 -48.11 -20.00 -39.71
N LYS A 617 -47.30 -20.78 -40.44
CA LYS A 617 -46.20 -20.26 -41.28
C LYS A 617 -46.70 -19.30 -42.35
N VAL A 618 -47.80 -19.62 -43.03
CA VAL A 618 -48.42 -18.74 -44.03
C VAL A 618 -48.90 -17.43 -43.39
N LEU A 619 -49.56 -17.49 -42.23
CA LEU A 619 -50.02 -16.31 -41.51
C LEU A 619 -48.85 -15.43 -41.03
N GLN A 620 -47.82 -16.04 -40.43
CA GLN A 620 -46.62 -15.35 -39.99
C GLN A 620 -45.89 -14.68 -41.15
N CYS A 621 -45.68 -15.40 -42.26
CA CYS A 621 -45.02 -14.87 -43.45
C CYS A 621 -45.84 -13.72 -44.05
N ARG A 622 -47.16 -13.86 -44.17
CA ARG A 622 -48.06 -12.80 -44.66
C ARG A 622 -48.02 -11.54 -43.77
N THR A 623 -48.08 -11.73 -42.45
CA THR A 623 -48.03 -10.61 -41.48
C THR A 623 -46.67 -9.92 -41.52
N ARG A 624 -45.58 -10.69 -41.69
CA ARG A 624 -44.22 -10.17 -41.84
C ARG A 624 -44.09 -9.33 -43.12
N ILE A 625 -44.64 -9.80 -44.24
CA ILE A 625 -44.69 -9.04 -45.50
C ILE A 625 -45.48 -7.75 -45.32
N GLU A 626 -46.70 -7.80 -44.77
CA GLU A 626 -47.53 -6.61 -44.56
C GLU A 626 -46.85 -5.57 -43.66
N THR A 627 -46.19 -6.03 -42.59
CA THR A 627 -45.42 -5.16 -41.69
C THR A 627 -44.23 -4.52 -42.40
N LEU A 628 -43.46 -5.30 -43.17
CA LEU A 628 -42.31 -4.82 -43.92
C LEU A 628 -42.73 -3.91 -45.09
N GLU A 629 -43.87 -4.14 -45.74
CA GLU A 629 -44.45 -3.27 -46.76
C GLU A 629 -44.88 -1.91 -46.18
N ASN A 630 -45.50 -1.93 -45.00
CA ASN A 630 -45.86 -0.71 -44.28
C ASN A 630 -44.62 0.08 -43.83
N GLN A 631 -43.56 -0.60 -43.37
CA GLN A 631 -42.31 0.04 -42.94
C GLN A 631 -41.48 0.57 -44.12
N THR A 632 -41.48 -0.13 -45.25
CA THR A 632 -40.74 0.29 -46.46
C THR A 632 -41.50 1.36 -47.25
N GLY A 633 -42.84 1.42 -47.16
CA GLY A 633 -43.66 2.51 -47.71
C GLY A 633 -43.44 2.77 -49.21
N GLY A 634 -43.06 1.75 -49.98
CA GLY A 634 -42.73 1.86 -51.40
C GLY A 634 -41.41 2.58 -51.71
N ARG A 635 -40.55 2.80 -50.71
CA ARG A 635 -39.19 3.34 -50.91
C ARG A 635 -38.37 2.39 -51.78
N LYS A 636 -37.53 2.98 -52.63
CA LYS A 636 -36.61 2.24 -53.50
C LYS A 636 -35.25 2.11 -52.84
N ARG A 637 -34.46 1.12 -53.26
CA ARG A 637 -33.07 0.98 -52.79
C ARG A 637 -32.29 2.24 -53.12
N GLU A 638 -31.57 2.75 -52.13
CA GLU A 638 -30.71 3.93 -52.26
C GLU A 638 -29.25 3.51 -52.07
N ASP A 639 -28.36 3.95 -52.95
CA ASP A 639 -26.94 3.66 -52.84
C ASP A 639 -26.29 4.58 -51.77
N PRO A 640 -25.72 4.04 -50.69
CA PRO A 640 -25.02 4.83 -49.67
C PRO A 640 -23.57 5.16 -50.05
N ALA A 641 -23.01 4.63 -51.15
CA ALA A 641 -21.60 4.79 -51.48
C ALA A 641 -21.16 6.27 -51.69
N PRO A 642 -21.92 7.15 -52.37
CA PRO A 642 -21.56 8.56 -52.52
C PRO A 642 -21.51 9.31 -51.17
N ASP A 643 -22.44 9.02 -50.27
CA ASP A 643 -22.48 9.62 -48.93
C ASP A 643 -21.34 9.10 -48.05
N GLN A 644 -20.95 7.83 -48.21
CA GLN A 644 -19.80 7.25 -47.51
C GLN A 644 -18.49 7.92 -47.93
N GLU A 645 -18.32 8.24 -49.21
CA GLU A 645 -17.15 8.99 -49.67
C GLU A 645 -17.16 10.41 -49.09
N ARG A 646 -18.31 11.07 -49.08
CA ARG A 646 -18.47 12.40 -48.49
C ARG A 646 -18.23 12.41 -46.97
N GLU A 647 -18.64 11.37 -46.25
CA GLU A 647 -18.34 11.19 -44.82
C GLU A 647 -16.84 11.04 -44.57
N ARG A 648 -16.13 10.30 -45.43
CA ARG A 648 -14.66 10.18 -45.37
C ARG A 648 -13.96 11.51 -45.62
N GLU A 649 -14.36 12.27 -46.63
CA GLU A 649 -13.84 13.60 -46.91
C GLU A 649 -14.02 14.54 -45.71
N LEU A 650 -15.23 14.61 -45.15
CA LEU A 650 -15.52 15.43 -43.98
C LEU A 650 -14.76 14.96 -42.73
N SER A 651 -14.63 13.65 -42.54
CA SER A 651 -13.85 13.07 -41.43
C SER A 651 -12.37 13.42 -41.52
N LEU A 652 -11.79 13.38 -42.72
CA LEU A 652 -10.42 13.86 -42.97
C LEU A 652 -10.29 15.36 -42.72
N ALA A 653 -11.25 16.16 -43.19
CA ALA A 653 -11.27 17.60 -42.95
C ALA A 653 -11.33 17.93 -41.44
N VAL A 654 -12.20 17.26 -40.67
CA VAL A 654 -12.27 17.43 -39.19
C VAL A 654 -10.94 17.07 -38.53
N LYS A 655 -10.28 15.98 -38.95
CA LYS A 655 -8.95 15.60 -38.43
C LYS A 655 -7.89 16.65 -38.72
N ASP A 656 -7.88 17.19 -39.93
CA ASP A 656 -6.95 18.25 -40.33
C ASP A 656 -7.19 19.54 -39.54
N PHE A 657 -8.45 19.93 -39.32
CA PHE A 657 -8.82 21.07 -38.49
C PHE A 657 -8.39 20.89 -37.04
N ARG A 658 -8.61 19.71 -36.45
CA ARG A 658 -8.13 19.38 -35.10
C ARG A 658 -6.62 19.47 -35.00
N ARG A 659 -5.89 18.97 -36.01
CA ARG A 659 -4.42 19.07 -36.04
C ARG A 659 -3.96 20.53 -36.04
N ARG A 660 -4.54 21.37 -36.90
CA ARG A 660 -4.23 22.82 -36.98
C ARG A 660 -4.60 23.56 -35.70
N SER A 661 -5.73 23.22 -35.08
CA SER A 661 -6.18 23.78 -33.81
C SER A 661 -5.24 23.41 -32.66
N MET A 662 -4.83 22.15 -32.56
CA MET A 662 -3.89 21.68 -31.53
C MET A 662 -2.50 22.31 -31.69
N ASP A 663 -2.00 22.39 -32.92
CA ASP A 663 -0.75 23.07 -33.24
C ASP A 663 -0.83 24.55 -32.82
N LEU A 664 -1.82 25.30 -33.30
CA LEU A 664 -2.04 26.70 -32.91
C LEU A 664 -2.25 26.90 -31.40
N HIS A 665 -2.84 25.93 -30.71
CA HIS A 665 -3.01 25.98 -29.26
C HIS A 665 -1.69 25.86 -28.51
N GLY A 666 -0.85 24.86 -28.84
CA GLY A 666 0.46 24.67 -28.20
C GLY A 666 1.40 25.85 -28.44
N ARG A 667 1.34 26.36 -29.66
CA ARG A 667 1.94 27.61 -30.12
C ARG A 667 1.54 28.83 -29.27
N ASN A 668 0.24 29.03 -29.03
CA ASN A 668 -0.26 30.14 -28.23
C ASN A 668 0.06 30.00 -26.72
N GLU A 669 0.06 28.78 -26.18
CA GLU A 669 0.51 28.53 -24.81
C GLU A 669 2.02 28.79 -24.64
N THR A 670 2.83 28.47 -25.65
CA THR A 670 4.26 28.82 -25.66
C THR A 670 4.44 30.34 -25.60
N ASN A 671 3.71 31.09 -26.43
CA ASN A 671 3.77 32.56 -26.43
C ASN A 671 3.29 33.17 -25.10
N LYS A 672 2.27 32.58 -24.46
CA LYS A 672 1.78 33.00 -23.15
C LYS A 672 2.80 32.74 -22.04
N SER A 673 3.50 31.61 -22.08
CA SER A 673 4.60 31.31 -21.17
C SER A 673 5.76 32.30 -21.36
N ALA A 674 6.16 32.55 -22.60
CA ALA A 674 7.18 33.55 -22.94
C ALA A 674 6.79 34.95 -22.44
N TYR A 675 5.50 35.33 -22.53
CA TYR A 675 5.02 36.61 -22.01
C TYR A 675 5.21 36.76 -20.50
N GLU A 676 4.87 35.73 -19.72
CA GLU A 676 5.05 35.76 -18.26
C GLU A 676 6.53 35.78 -17.86
N ASN A 677 7.38 35.04 -18.58
CA ASN A 677 8.82 35.04 -18.34
C ASN A 677 9.43 36.40 -18.69
N LEU A 678 9.14 36.94 -19.87
CA LEU A 678 9.61 38.27 -20.29
C LEU A 678 9.18 39.35 -19.31
N LYS A 679 7.94 39.32 -18.83
CA LYS A 679 7.46 40.27 -17.82
C LYS A 679 8.33 40.25 -16.55
N ARG A 680 8.75 39.07 -16.10
CA ARG A 680 9.63 38.91 -14.93
C ARG A 680 11.06 39.36 -15.22
N TYR A 681 11.61 38.95 -16.36
CA TYR A 681 12.99 39.28 -16.73
C TYR A 681 13.18 40.78 -16.95
N PHE A 682 12.26 41.45 -17.67
CA PHE A 682 12.31 42.91 -17.82
C PHE A 682 12.24 43.67 -16.49
N ALA A 683 11.43 43.21 -15.52
CA ALA A 683 11.37 43.83 -14.20
C ALA A 683 12.69 43.65 -13.42
N SER A 684 13.25 42.43 -13.46
CA SER A 684 14.56 42.14 -12.86
C SER A 684 15.69 42.93 -13.54
N GLN A 685 15.64 43.10 -14.86
CA GLN A 685 16.63 43.85 -15.62
C GLN A 685 16.65 45.33 -15.22
N GLU A 686 15.47 45.95 -15.05
CA GLU A 686 15.38 47.35 -14.60
C GLU A 686 16.01 47.54 -13.22
N GLU A 687 15.74 46.61 -12.29
CA GLU A 687 16.33 46.64 -10.95
C GLU A 687 17.85 46.42 -10.96
N LEU A 688 18.32 45.39 -11.67
CA LEU A 688 19.75 45.10 -11.82
C LEU A 688 20.49 46.27 -12.46
N ARG A 689 19.91 46.90 -13.49
CA ARG A 689 20.50 48.06 -14.17
C ARG A 689 20.62 49.25 -13.23
N ARG A 690 19.57 49.57 -12.44
CA ARG A 690 19.62 50.66 -11.45
C ARG A 690 20.69 50.42 -10.39
N ARG A 691 20.79 49.19 -9.86
CA ARG A 691 21.82 48.83 -8.87
C ARG A 691 23.23 48.91 -9.48
N TYR A 692 23.42 48.36 -10.67
CA TYR A 692 24.69 48.39 -11.39
C TYR A 692 25.12 49.83 -11.72
N GLU A 693 24.20 50.71 -12.07
CA GLU A 693 24.52 52.12 -12.35
C GLU A 693 25.11 52.81 -11.11
N VAL A 694 24.50 52.62 -9.94
CA VAL A 694 25.00 53.20 -8.68
C VAL A 694 26.34 52.58 -8.29
N ILE A 695 26.41 51.26 -8.15
CA ILE A 695 27.61 50.56 -7.67
C ILE A 695 28.75 50.64 -8.69
N GLY A 696 28.45 50.54 -9.98
CA GLY A 696 29.41 50.68 -11.06
C GLY A 696 30.00 52.09 -11.13
N ASN A 697 29.19 53.14 -10.93
CA ASN A 697 29.70 54.51 -10.83
C ASN A 697 30.57 54.71 -9.59
N LEU A 698 30.12 54.22 -8.42
CA LEU A 698 30.91 54.28 -7.19
C LEU A 698 32.25 53.54 -7.33
N SER A 699 32.22 52.34 -7.92
CA SER A 699 33.41 51.55 -8.20
C SER A 699 34.37 52.26 -9.15
N ARG A 700 33.89 52.82 -10.26
CA ARG A 700 34.72 53.60 -11.19
C ARG A 700 35.34 54.83 -10.52
N THR A 701 34.58 55.54 -9.70
CA THR A 701 35.08 56.70 -8.93
C THR A 701 36.14 56.28 -7.92
N ALA A 702 35.85 55.27 -7.09
CA ALA A 702 36.76 54.82 -6.02
C ALA A 702 38.08 54.25 -6.58
N ASN A 703 38.04 53.62 -7.75
CA ASN A 703 39.19 53.03 -8.42
C ASN A 703 39.90 53.99 -9.41
N GLY A 704 39.49 55.26 -9.51
CA GLY A 704 40.12 56.23 -10.39
C GLY A 704 39.94 55.95 -11.89
N ASN A 705 38.89 55.20 -12.26
CA ASN A 705 38.56 54.81 -13.63
C ASN A 705 37.42 55.65 -14.22
N LEU A 706 36.99 56.72 -13.53
CA LEU A 706 35.93 57.60 -14.01
C LEU A 706 36.45 58.50 -15.15
N SER A 707 35.79 58.45 -16.30
CA SER A 707 36.14 59.25 -17.48
C SER A 707 36.10 60.76 -17.18
N GLY A 708 37.09 61.51 -17.68
CA GLY A 708 37.20 62.96 -17.45
C GLY A 708 37.68 63.38 -16.06
N SER A 709 38.01 62.43 -15.18
CA SER A 709 38.55 62.71 -13.84
C SER A 709 40.03 62.35 -13.74
N ALA A 710 40.72 62.89 -12.73
CA ALA A 710 42.09 62.49 -12.45
C ALA A 710 42.11 61.01 -12.04
N LYS A 711 43.01 60.21 -12.62
CA LYS A 711 43.14 58.76 -12.35
C LYS A 711 43.75 58.46 -10.97
N LEU A 712 43.08 58.95 -9.94
CA LEU A 712 43.45 58.81 -8.54
C LEU A 712 42.43 57.89 -7.88
N ASP A 713 42.93 56.79 -7.33
CA ASP A 713 42.11 55.91 -6.52
C ASP A 713 41.89 56.51 -5.12
N PHE A 714 40.78 56.15 -4.48
CA PHE A 714 40.37 56.62 -3.16
C PHE A 714 41.44 56.52 -2.06
N GLU A 715 42.19 55.41 -1.96
CA GLU A 715 43.30 55.30 -1.01
C GLU A 715 44.37 56.38 -1.28
N THR A 716 44.79 56.52 -2.54
CA THR A 716 45.80 57.51 -2.95
C THR A 716 45.31 58.94 -2.74
N TYR A 717 44.02 59.20 -2.95
CA TYR A 717 43.39 60.51 -2.68
C TYR A 717 43.52 60.89 -1.20
N VAL A 718 43.25 59.96 -0.29
CA VAL A 718 43.38 60.19 1.16
C VAL A 718 44.86 60.35 1.55
N GLN A 719 45.75 59.48 1.05
CA GLN A 719 47.19 59.59 1.32
C GLN A 719 47.78 60.92 0.84
N ARG A 720 47.31 61.44 -0.30
CA ARG A 720 47.76 62.73 -0.83
C ARG A 720 47.43 63.89 0.11
N ARG A 721 46.34 63.80 0.88
CA ARG A 721 46.02 64.80 1.91
C ARG A 721 47.04 64.78 3.05
N TYR A 722 47.35 63.60 3.58
CA TYR A 722 48.40 63.44 4.61
C TYR A 722 49.76 63.91 4.09
N PHE A 723 50.11 63.54 2.86
CA PHE A 723 51.38 63.93 2.26
C PHE A 723 51.54 65.45 2.12
N ARG A 724 50.48 66.16 1.72
CA ARG A 724 50.49 67.63 1.68
C ARG A 724 50.66 68.26 3.07
N GLN A 725 50.07 67.66 4.10
CA GLN A 725 50.24 68.13 5.48
C GLN A 725 51.69 67.93 5.97
N ILE A 726 52.31 66.79 5.64
CA ILE A 726 53.71 66.50 5.94
C ILE A 726 54.62 67.53 5.27
N ILE A 727 54.43 67.78 3.97
CA ILE A 727 55.21 68.76 3.21
C ILE A 727 55.06 70.17 3.80
N GLN A 728 53.84 70.56 4.19
CA GLN A 728 53.60 71.86 4.81
C GLN A 728 54.31 71.98 6.16
N ALA A 729 54.28 70.93 7.00
CA ALA A 729 54.99 70.89 8.28
C ALA A 729 56.52 70.91 8.09
N ALA A 730 57.02 70.18 7.09
CA ALA A 730 58.43 70.14 6.71
C ALA A 730 58.94 71.51 6.24
N ASN A 731 58.20 72.17 5.35
CA ASN A 731 58.59 73.45 4.77
C ASN A 731 58.74 74.59 5.79
N ARG A 732 58.01 74.55 6.92
CA ARG A 732 58.19 75.52 8.00
C ARG A 732 59.62 75.55 8.53
N ARG A 733 60.28 74.39 8.54
CA ARG A 733 61.66 74.23 9.04
C ARG A 733 62.66 74.31 7.90
N LEU A 734 62.35 73.70 6.75
CA LEU A 734 63.21 73.74 5.57
C LEU A 734 63.53 75.16 5.13
N ALA A 735 62.52 76.03 5.08
CA ALA A 735 62.68 77.44 4.72
C ALA A 735 63.68 78.18 5.64
N ARG A 736 63.72 77.84 6.93
CA ARG A 736 64.69 78.40 7.89
C ARG A 736 66.08 77.77 7.75
N MET A 737 66.17 76.46 7.48
CA MET A 737 67.44 75.74 7.27
C MET A 737 68.16 76.21 6.00
N THR A 738 67.42 76.45 4.93
CA THR A 738 67.96 76.81 3.61
C THR A 738 67.97 78.31 3.36
N SER A 739 67.63 79.15 4.35
CA SER A 739 67.47 80.61 4.18
C SER A 739 66.56 80.98 3.00
N ASN A 740 65.46 80.26 2.83
CA ASN A 740 64.48 80.40 1.74
C ASN A 740 65.05 80.14 0.34
N GLU A 741 66.01 79.23 0.16
CA GLU A 741 66.48 78.84 -1.18
C GLU A 741 65.44 77.98 -1.94
N PHE A 742 64.81 77.02 -1.26
CA PHE A 742 63.80 76.14 -1.88
C PHE A 742 62.81 75.56 -0.87
N ILE A 743 61.67 75.10 -1.39
CA ILE A 743 60.63 74.39 -0.63
C ILE A 743 60.20 73.10 -1.34
N LEU A 744 59.64 72.17 -0.59
CA LEU A 744 59.05 70.94 -1.12
C LEU A 744 57.61 71.19 -1.57
N GLN A 745 57.19 70.57 -2.67
CA GLN A 745 55.83 70.67 -3.17
C GLN A 745 55.33 69.32 -3.68
N CYS A 746 54.07 68.99 -3.38
CA CYS A 746 53.43 67.83 -3.98
C CYS A 746 52.95 68.19 -5.39
N ARG A 747 53.41 67.44 -6.40
CA ARG A 747 53.08 67.67 -7.82
C ARG A 747 51.58 67.83 -8.04
N GLU A 748 51.16 68.86 -8.76
CA GLU A 748 49.74 69.15 -8.99
C GLU A 748 49.00 68.06 -9.75
N ILE A 749 47.70 67.91 -9.46
CA ILE A 749 46.87 66.83 -10.03
C ILE A 749 46.81 66.91 -11.57
N ARG A 750 46.83 68.14 -12.12
CA ARG A 750 46.80 68.40 -13.57
C ARG A 750 48.11 68.04 -14.28
N ALA A 751 49.21 67.98 -13.53
CA ALA A 751 50.54 67.63 -14.04
C ALA A 751 50.87 66.14 -13.81
N LEU A 752 49.95 65.35 -13.26
CA LEU A 752 50.09 63.91 -13.17
C LEU A 752 49.87 63.28 -14.55
N GLY A 753 50.81 62.45 -14.99
CA GLY A 753 50.69 61.71 -16.23
C GLY A 753 49.51 60.72 -16.23
N SER A 754 49.15 60.21 -17.41
CA SER A 754 48.01 59.31 -17.63
C SER A 754 48.13 57.90 -17.00
N GLN A 755 49.16 57.67 -16.18
CA GLN A 755 49.43 56.40 -15.51
C GLN A 755 48.79 56.37 -14.11
N GLY A 756 47.91 55.38 -13.88
CA GLY A 756 47.03 55.26 -12.71
C GLY A 756 47.69 54.92 -11.36
N GLN A 757 48.93 55.35 -11.13
CA GLN A 757 49.60 55.24 -9.82
C GLN A 757 50.44 56.48 -9.50
N ALA A 758 50.12 57.62 -10.13
CA ALA A 758 50.70 58.94 -9.86
C ALA A 758 49.82 59.70 -8.86
N GLY A 759 50.41 60.43 -7.92
CA GLY A 759 49.60 61.14 -6.92
C GLY A 759 50.35 61.54 -5.64
N LEU A 760 51.51 60.94 -5.39
CA LEU A 760 52.39 61.24 -4.26
C LEU A 760 53.78 61.68 -4.76
N ASP A 761 53.81 62.35 -5.91
CA ASP A 761 55.04 62.85 -6.50
C ASP A 761 55.49 64.12 -5.75
N LEU A 762 56.79 64.17 -5.48
CA LEU A 762 57.45 65.22 -4.72
C LEU A 762 58.36 66.00 -5.66
N ASP A 763 58.10 67.29 -5.75
CA ASP A 763 58.90 68.24 -6.51
C ASP A 763 59.53 69.26 -5.54
N VAL A 764 60.56 69.94 -6.01
CA VAL A 764 61.22 71.05 -5.32
C VAL A 764 60.89 72.31 -6.09
N TYR A 765 60.42 73.33 -5.38
CA TYR A 765 60.26 74.68 -5.91
C TYR A 765 61.44 75.53 -5.42
N ASP A 766 62.27 75.94 -6.37
CA ASP A 766 63.43 76.82 -6.17
C ASP A 766 62.93 78.27 -6.14
N LEU A 767 63.11 78.93 -5.00
CA LEU A 767 62.64 80.30 -4.74
C LEU A 767 63.57 81.35 -5.38
N VAL A 768 64.82 80.98 -5.69
CA VAL A 768 65.81 81.87 -6.31
C VAL A 768 65.60 81.92 -7.82
N ASN A 769 65.37 80.75 -8.43
CA ASN A 769 65.25 80.59 -9.88
C ASN A 769 63.79 80.57 -10.37
N ASP A 770 62.81 80.63 -9.47
CA ASP A 770 61.36 80.51 -9.77
C ASP A 770 61.06 79.29 -10.67
N SER A 771 61.58 78.13 -10.28
CA SER A 771 61.48 76.91 -11.11
C SER A 771 61.13 75.68 -10.29
N VAL A 772 60.42 74.74 -10.92
CA VAL A 772 60.07 73.44 -10.32
C VAL A 772 60.97 72.37 -10.92
N ARG A 773 61.67 71.63 -10.07
CA ARG A 773 62.54 70.51 -10.44
C ARG A 773 62.22 69.26 -9.62
N ASP A 774 62.55 68.08 -10.15
CA ASP A 774 62.36 66.82 -9.43
C ASP A 774 63.26 66.79 -8.19
N VAL A 775 62.76 66.25 -7.07
CA VAL A 775 63.50 66.16 -5.80
C VAL A 775 64.83 65.39 -5.93
N LYS A 776 64.97 64.52 -6.94
CA LYS A 776 66.22 63.81 -7.25
C LYS A 776 67.36 64.70 -7.73
N SER A 777 67.09 65.97 -8.05
CA SER A 777 68.10 66.93 -8.52
C SER A 777 68.79 67.72 -7.39
N LEU A 778 68.40 67.49 -6.14
CA LEU A 778 69.00 68.14 -4.97
C LEU A 778 70.46 67.67 -4.74
N SER A 779 71.32 68.59 -4.28
CA SER A 779 72.68 68.25 -3.85
C SER A 779 72.69 67.38 -2.58
N GLY A 780 73.86 66.85 -2.19
CA GLY A 780 73.98 66.03 -0.98
C GLY A 780 73.54 66.75 0.31
N GLY A 781 73.93 68.01 0.48
CA GLY A 781 73.52 68.83 1.62
C GLY A 781 72.05 69.26 1.57
N GLU A 782 71.54 69.63 0.39
CA GLU A 782 70.13 69.99 0.20
C GLU A 782 69.20 68.78 0.43
N SER A 783 69.60 67.59 -0.06
CA SER A 783 68.87 66.34 0.13
C SER A 783 68.81 65.98 1.61
N PHE A 784 69.89 66.19 2.36
CA PHE A 784 69.90 65.96 3.81
C PHE A 784 68.95 66.92 4.53
N MET A 785 68.99 68.22 4.24
CA MET A 785 68.07 69.20 4.85
C MET A 785 66.60 68.94 4.51
N ALA A 786 66.32 68.55 3.25
CA ALA A 786 64.99 68.19 2.80
C ALA A 786 64.48 66.91 3.48
N ALA A 787 65.32 65.88 3.58
CA ALA A 787 65.01 64.63 4.25
C ALA A 787 64.78 64.84 5.76
N LEU A 788 65.66 65.60 6.43
CA LEU A 788 65.52 65.98 7.84
C LEU A 788 64.23 66.76 8.08
N SER A 789 63.94 67.77 7.24
CA SER A 789 62.72 68.56 7.36
C SER A 789 61.46 67.72 7.13
N MET A 790 61.49 66.79 6.17
CA MET A 790 60.39 65.83 5.94
C MET A 790 60.22 64.86 7.10
N ALA A 791 61.31 64.38 7.71
CA ALA A 791 61.27 63.52 8.88
C ALA A 791 60.57 64.19 10.06
N LEU A 792 60.97 65.43 10.36
CA LEU A 792 60.35 66.24 11.40
C LEU A 792 58.88 66.55 11.08
N GLY A 793 58.57 66.89 9.82
CA GLY A 793 57.19 67.11 9.38
C GLY A 793 56.32 65.84 9.46
N LEU A 794 56.89 64.67 9.20
CA LEU A 794 56.21 63.39 9.33
C LEU A 794 55.93 63.09 10.81
N ALA A 795 56.92 63.27 11.69
CA ALA A 795 56.77 63.10 13.12
C ALA A 795 55.64 63.97 13.68
N ASP A 796 55.58 65.26 13.30
CA ASP A 796 54.51 66.17 13.70
C ASP A 796 53.12 65.63 13.30
N ILE A 797 52.97 65.16 12.05
CA ILE A 797 51.68 64.70 11.54
C ILE A 797 51.29 63.35 12.18
N VAL A 798 52.24 62.44 12.39
CA VAL A 798 51.96 61.16 13.06
C VAL A 798 51.54 61.37 14.51
N GLN A 799 52.23 62.24 15.26
CA GLN A 799 51.84 62.60 16.63
C GLN A 799 50.43 63.20 16.69
N ASN A 800 50.07 64.07 15.74
CA ASN A 800 48.76 64.73 15.69
C ASN A 800 47.62 63.83 15.17
N THR A 801 47.91 62.85 14.30
CA THR A 801 46.88 62.03 13.64
C THR A 801 46.58 60.76 14.44
N ALA A 802 47.59 60.13 15.02
CA ALA A 802 47.44 58.82 15.64
C ALA A 802 46.87 58.87 17.06
N GLY A 803 47.00 59.99 17.79
CA GLY A 803 46.47 60.19 19.17
C GLY A 803 46.99 59.21 20.26
N VAL A 804 47.65 58.13 19.84
CA VAL A 804 48.15 57.00 20.61
C VAL A 804 49.67 57.04 20.70
N VAL A 805 50.35 57.56 19.68
CA VAL A 805 51.83 57.61 19.59
C VAL A 805 52.34 58.92 20.19
N ASN A 806 52.88 58.86 21.41
CA ASN A 806 53.70 59.95 21.97
C ASN A 806 55.16 59.50 21.95
N LEU A 807 56.02 60.20 21.19
CA LEU A 807 57.44 59.89 21.03
C LEU A 807 58.20 61.19 21.33
N GLU A 808 58.84 61.24 22.50
CA GLU A 808 59.50 62.44 23.06
C GLU A 808 61.00 62.39 22.81
N THR A 809 61.46 61.47 21.97
CA THR A 809 62.87 61.26 21.72
C THR A 809 63.14 60.93 20.27
N MET A 810 64.13 61.60 19.70
CA MET A 810 64.56 61.38 18.33
C MET A 810 66.07 61.23 18.27
N PHE A 811 66.55 60.27 17.50
CA PHE A 811 67.96 60.03 17.27
C PHE A 811 68.34 60.37 15.84
N VAL A 812 69.43 61.10 15.65
CA VAL A 812 69.90 61.52 14.32
C VAL A 812 71.27 60.93 14.09
N ASP A 813 71.36 59.97 13.16
CA ASP A 813 72.59 59.25 12.84
C ASP A 813 73.21 59.77 11.54
N GLU A 814 74.31 60.52 11.66
CA GLU A 814 75.15 61.01 10.55
C GLU A 814 74.48 61.97 9.53
N GLY A 815 75.27 62.51 8.59
CA GLY A 815 74.84 63.48 7.56
C GLY A 815 75.19 64.96 7.84
N PHE A 816 75.60 65.30 9.06
CA PHE A 816 76.16 66.62 9.37
C PHE A 816 77.53 66.87 8.72
N GLY A 817 78.24 65.82 8.30
CA GLY A 817 79.53 65.93 7.61
C GLY A 817 79.42 66.34 6.14
N SER A 818 78.24 66.23 5.51
CA SER A 818 77.98 66.71 4.16
C SER A 818 77.45 68.15 4.11
N LEU A 819 77.28 68.78 5.27
CA LEU A 819 76.87 70.18 5.40
C LEU A 819 78.10 71.09 5.48
N ASP A 820 78.00 72.27 4.88
CA ASP A 820 78.93 73.36 5.16
C ASP A 820 78.73 73.90 6.58
N ASP A 821 79.67 74.69 7.07
CA ASP A 821 79.66 75.16 8.46
C ASP A 821 78.40 75.96 8.81
N ALA A 822 77.93 76.81 7.87
CA ALA A 822 76.76 77.66 8.04
C ALA A 822 75.43 76.90 8.01
N ALA A 823 75.27 75.88 7.17
CA ALA A 823 74.08 75.02 7.18
C ALA A 823 74.09 74.08 8.40
N ARG A 824 75.27 73.61 8.83
CA ARG A 824 75.41 72.77 10.03
C ARG A 824 74.96 73.52 11.28
N GLU A 825 75.41 74.76 11.48
CA GLU A 825 75.01 75.60 12.62
C GLU A 825 73.49 75.86 12.63
N ARG A 826 72.90 76.21 11.47
CA ARG A 826 71.45 76.40 11.32
C ARG A 826 70.65 75.13 11.63
N ALA A 827 71.12 73.98 11.16
CA ALA A 827 70.47 72.69 11.42
C ALA A 827 70.48 72.36 12.92
N ILE A 828 71.61 72.57 13.60
CA ILE A 828 71.73 72.36 15.05
C ILE A 828 70.83 73.31 15.83
N GLN A 829 70.78 74.59 15.43
CA GLN A 829 69.90 75.57 16.07
C GLN A 829 68.43 75.16 15.99
N ILE A 830 67.98 74.66 14.83
CA ILE A 830 66.59 74.22 14.65
C ILE A 830 66.31 72.93 15.43
N LEU A 831 67.28 72.02 15.55
CA LEU A 831 67.15 70.85 16.42
C LEU A 831 67.10 71.22 17.90
N LYS A 832 67.86 72.24 18.34
CA LYS A 832 67.76 72.79 19.70
C LYS A 832 66.38 73.40 19.96
N GLU A 833 65.86 74.19 19.03
CA GLU A 833 64.51 74.76 19.12
C GLU A 833 63.42 73.68 19.16
N LEU A 834 63.59 72.59 18.40
CA LEU A 834 62.64 71.49 18.36
C LEU A 834 62.66 70.65 19.63
N ALA A 835 63.85 70.35 20.16
CA ALA A 835 63.98 69.62 21.42
C ALA A 835 63.31 70.41 22.57
N GLY A 836 63.38 71.75 22.53
CA GLY A 836 62.78 72.62 23.53
C GLY A 836 63.20 72.24 24.94
N GLU A 837 62.28 72.32 25.90
CA GLU A 837 62.54 71.92 27.30
C GLU A 837 62.19 70.46 27.60
N LYS A 838 61.40 69.79 26.74
CA LYS A 838 60.77 68.49 27.06
C LYS A 838 61.23 67.33 26.18
N ASP A 839 61.46 67.58 24.89
CA ASP A 839 61.85 66.53 23.95
C ASP A 839 63.36 66.33 23.97
N LEU A 840 63.78 65.09 23.74
CA LEU A 840 65.18 64.68 23.78
C LEU A 840 65.66 64.37 22.36
N VAL A 841 66.66 65.10 21.87
CA VAL A 841 67.25 64.82 20.55
C VAL A 841 68.69 64.34 20.74
N GLY A 842 68.97 63.12 20.34
CA GLY A 842 70.31 62.52 20.39
C GLY A 842 70.97 62.53 19.03
N ILE A 843 72.08 63.25 18.88
CA ILE A 843 72.87 63.23 17.65
C ILE A 843 73.99 62.21 17.80
N ILE A 844 74.18 61.34 16.81
CA ILE A 844 75.30 60.39 16.74
C ILE A 844 76.28 60.93 15.70
N SER A 845 77.47 61.31 16.13
CA SER A 845 78.48 61.84 15.20
C SER A 845 79.90 61.72 15.73
N HIS A 846 80.86 61.75 14.81
CA HIS A 846 82.30 61.83 15.07
C HIS A 846 82.88 63.20 14.69
N VAL A 847 82.06 64.11 14.16
CA VAL A 847 82.45 65.47 13.74
C VAL A 847 82.83 66.29 14.97
N ASN A 848 84.04 66.84 14.99
CA ASN A 848 84.60 67.50 16.18
C ASN A 848 83.87 68.80 16.52
N GLU A 849 83.39 69.51 15.51
CA GLU A 849 82.66 70.77 15.63
C GLU A 849 81.33 70.61 16.39
N LEU A 850 80.72 69.41 16.33
CA LEU A 850 79.53 69.09 17.13
C LEU A 850 79.86 68.91 18.61
N LYS A 851 81.09 68.50 18.95
CA LYS A 851 81.53 68.39 20.36
C LYS A 851 81.67 69.76 21.01
N GLU A 852 81.86 70.84 20.25
CA GLU A 852 81.98 72.18 20.81
C GLU A 852 80.62 72.86 20.99
N GLN A 853 79.62 72.51 20.17
CA GLN A 853 78.31 73.19 20.14
C GLN A 853 77.22 72.55 21.00
N ILE A 854 77.44 71.32 21.47
CA ILE A 854 76.48 70.53 22.27
C ILE A 854 77.09 70.30 23.64
N ASP A 855 76.37 70.71 24.70
CA ASP A 855 76.86 70.63 26.07
C ASP A 855 76.97 69.16 26.52
N TRP A 856 75.85 68.45 26.56
CA TRP A 856 75.82 67.06 27.04
C TRP A 856 76.34 66.07 26.00
N LYS A 857 77.34 65.28 26.39
CA LYS A 857 77.98 64.25 25.56
C LYS A 857 78.01 62.90 26.27
N LEU A 858 77.57 61.87 25.58
CA LEU A 858 77.82 60.49 25.94
C LEU A 858 79.07 60.02 25.18
N ASN A 859 80.20 60.00 25.87
CA ASN A 859 81.47 59.54 25.31
C ASN A 859 81.52 58.02 25.30
N VAL A 860 81.60 57.43 24.11
CA VAL A 860 81.81 56.00 23.90
C VAL A 860 83.31 55.76 23.76
N ILE A 861 83.92 55.26 24.83
CA ILE A 861 85.37 55.05 24.95
C ILE A 861 85.68 53.59 24.63
N LYS A 862 86.58 53.37 23.66
CA LYS A 862 87.08 52.04 23.32
C LYS A 862 88.17 51.62 24.32
N THR A 863 88.03 50.43 24.89
CA THR A 863 88.97 49.80 25.82
C THR A 863 89.54 48.50 25.23
N GLU A 864 90.59 47.94 25.83
CA GLU A 864 91.17 46.66 25.39
C GLU A 864 90.18 45.47 25.46
N ARG A 865 89.15 45.58 26.29
CA ARG A 865 88.14 44.54 26.51
C ARG A 865 86.74 45.01 26.09
N GLY A 866 86.60 45.78 25.02
CA GLY A 866 85.30 46.26 24.51
C GLY A 866 85.10 47.77 24.72
N SER A 867 83.87 48.24 24.87
CA SER A 867 83.56 49.68 25.01
C SER A 867 82.94 50.01 26.37
N ARG A 868 83.10 51.27 26.80
CA ARG A 868 82.43 51.87 27.96
C ARG A 868 81.82 53.22 27.61
N THR A 869 80.84 53.65 28.38
CA THR A 869 80.21 54.96 28.21
C THR A 869 80.40 55.85 29.43
N GLU A 870 80.58 57.15 29.20
CA GLU A 870 80.67 58.14 30.26
C GLU A 870 79.96 59.42 29.82
N TRP A 871 79.13 59.97 30.70
CA TRP A 871 78.52 61.29 30.49
C TRP A 871 79.54 62.39 30.83
N SER A 872 79.72 63.33 29.92
CA SER A 872 80.43 64.59 30.15
C SER A 872 79.53 65.76 29.76
N GLN A 873 79.61 66.85 30.51
CA GLN A 873 78.97 68.13 30.19
C GLN A 873 80.00 69.12 29.66
#